data_AF-A0A2G1VJZ2-F1
#
_entry.id   AF-A0A2G1VJZ2-F1
#
_cell.length_a   1.000
_cell.length_b   1.000
_cell.length_c   1.000
_cell.angle_alpha   90.00
_cell.angle_beta   90.00
_cell.angle_gamma   90.00
#
_symmetry.space_group_name_H-M   'P 1'
#
loop_
_entity.id
_entity.type
_entity.pdbx_description
1 polymer ?
#
loop_
_entity_poly.entity_id
_entity_poly.type
_entity_poly.pdbx_seq_one_letter_code
_entity_poly.pdbx_strand_id
1 'polypeptide(L)'
;MRFTFGILLCSTLLLTAGCGSGEDALEGASTQPNDFAGSKNPVDDFSSGSTGDSTNAGGLETNEVRITMEVPDGVSSTGEPTRRNLRIVQPDRVSVYYTNTALQTLGEPPISTRTDSEGFTIIEFTEGLPLGPDVIIEAVYGNTRMRALAADADRDVKVNPFSEYLVRNTLSNYTPGEFQAILDCVADANGELCLNKYVWSTLADQVHDFEIDIPSGADLQDALALLAARGDFARYVSAMADYAVLDESSSGKISASSADYNSVFLGIELDQTFLEPSLVDSGQWGVRTAQEEVLEDANGTGYVYPALTLTSFDAFNIRVTSLANDIPYDREALIHQDGNNFFVRGSEDWERNTHSSSPGAATLLEDTRLLAGRALFQSITGRGSSKIIGWTRNPYYLNAFTSLPVDETTGPDRVISGYFSAGKAIELEAEGDQLRRLGTLEDQYLSVLEINLLRKEGFDSSSLNGRNYNILYLATRFSDGASPMAIETGLGQWQIDSGTVNQSQTFTTVQRGNAGGVATDNTGTRTDDWTLSSRTSRLSTKDEDIGRLNLDITTASGDFEQPDIGIGASTPDGTLMAFNLDDSPMGDGLLIAAEQTVASAPSTGQFRLQGVALGLAPDTNRLRHFDNALLTIDSSTTATFSPISLTSSHSVSNETVTTPELHEDPDIALTYTQTGDGRVRFSAGNLELEGFHTGSQDQFFLRFRTTEASEEQVGLVIATRLP
;
A
#
# COMPACT_ATOMS: atom_id res chain seq x y z
N MET A 1 5.71 21.47 49.92
CA MET A 1 6.06 20.10 49.51
C MET A 1 5.17 19.73 48.35
N ARG A 2 5.73 19.77 47.14
CA ARG A 2 5.09 19.36 45.89
C ARG A 2 5.49 17.90 45.65
N PHE A 3 4.52 17.03 45.40
CA PHE A 3 4.77 15.71 44.84
C PHE A 3 4.58 15.82 43.32
N THR A 4 5.70 15.74 42.60
CA THR A 4 5.79 15.50 41.17
C THR A 4 5.55 14.01 40.91
N PHE A 5 4.48 13.66 40.21
CA PHE A 5 4.31 12.34 39.62
C PHE A 5 4.77 12.41 38.17
N GLY A 6 5.84 11.68 37.85
CA GLY A 6 6.27 11.43 36.48
C GLY A 6 5.31 10.44 35.83
N ILE A 7 4.65 10.91 34.77
CA ILE A 7 3.90 10.09 33.81
C ILE A 7 4.64 10.29 32.49
N LEU A 8 5.74 9.57 32.29
CA LEU A 8 6.48 9.48 31.03
C LEU A 8 7.55 8.41 31.20
N LEU A 9 7.13 7.15 31.02
CA LEU A 9 7.91 5.97 30.63
C LEU A 9 7.01 4.72 30.77
N CYS A 10 5.97 4.59 29.93
CA CYS A 10 5.20 3.34 29.83
C CYS A 10 4.58 3.09 28.45
N SER A 11 4.57 4.05 27.53
CA SER A 11 3.91 3.91 26.22
C SER A 11 4.62 2.93 25.27
N THR A 12 5.94 2.71 25.43
CA THR A 12 6.70 1.71 24.66
C THR A 12 6.63 0.29 25.26
N LEU A 13 6.34 0.16 26.55
CA LEU A 13 6.23 -1.15 27.23
C LEU A 13 4.80 -1.72 27.22
N LEU A 14 3.79 -0.90 26.91
CA LEU A 14 2.40 -1.35 26.77
C LEU A 14 2.05 -1.83 25.35
N LEU A 15 2.91 -1.56 24.36
CA LEU A 15 2.78 -2.10 22.99
C LEU A 15 3.07 -3.61 22.92
N THR A 16 3.69 -4.20 23.95
CA THR A 16 4.00 -5.65 24.00
C THR A 16 3.07 -6.45 24.92
N ALA A 17 2.17 -5.79 25.66
CA ALA A 17 1.39 -6.45 26.72
C ALA A 17 -0.04 -6.82 26.30
N GLY A 18 -0.43 -6.50 25.06
CA GLY A 18 -1.69 -6.93 24.43
C GLY A 18 -1.51 -7.94 23.29
N CYS A 19 -0.28 -8.41 23.05
CA CYS A 19 0.03 -9.38 22.01
C CYS A 19 -0.75 -10.68 22.25
N GLY A 20 -1.57 -11.04 21.27
CA GLY A 20 -2.21 -12.35 21.18
C GLY A 20 -1.14 -13.45 21.28
N SER A 21 -1.58 -14.62 21.73
CA SER A 21 -0.74 -15.78 21.98
C SER A 21 0.05 -16.20 20.74
N GLY A 22 1.31 -15.76 20.68
CA GLY A 22 2.42 -16.51 20.10
C GLY A 22 2.49 -16.55 18.58
N GLU A 23 2.64 -15.39 17.94
CA GLU A 23 3.19 -15.25 16.59
C GLU A 23 3.45 -13.77 16.31
N ASP A 24 4.48 -13.22 16.94
CA ASP A 24 4.80 -11.83 16.78
C ASP A 24 5.42 -11.57 15.40
N ALA A 25 4.69 -10.85 14.55
CA ALA A 25 5.22 -9.99 13.50
C ALA A 25 6.24 -8.93 14.03
N LEU A 26 6.48 -8.91 15.34
CA LEU A 26 7.35 -7.97 16.05
C LEU A 26 8.56 -8.64 16.74
N GLU A 27 8.50 -9.91 17.16
CA GLU A 27 9.62 -10.59 17.84
C GLU A 27 10.60 -11.17 16.81
N GLY A 28 10.09 -11.57 15.63
CA GLY A 28 10.91 -11.83 14.44
C GLY A 28 11.44 -10.53 13.80
N ALA A 29 10.63 -9.49 13.68
CA ALA A 29 11.06 -8.22 13.06
C ALA A 29 12.11 -7.46 13.90
N SER A 30 12.08 -7.59 15.24
CA SER A 30 13.10 -6.99 16.13
C SER A 30 14.40 -7.81 16.23
N THR A 31 14.41 -9.07 15.77
CA THR A 31 15.60 -9.93 15.73
C THR A 31 16.14 -10.15 14.32
N GLN A 32 15.36 -9.86 13.28
CA GLN A 32 15.88 -9.51 11.96
C GLN A 32 16.65 -8.18 12.06
N PRO A 33 17.68 -7.95 11.24
CA PRO A 33 18.52 -6.75 11.30
C PRO A 33 17.82 -5.44 10.84
N ASN A 34 16.51 -5.34 11.08
CA ASN A 34 15.60 -4.27 10.65
C ASN A 34 15.01 -3.47 11.83
N ASP A 35 15.55 -3.59 13.05
CA ASP A 35 15.31 -2.61 14.12
C ASP A 35 16.30 -1.44 13.97
N PHE A 36 15.77 -0.29 13.54
CA PHE A 36 16.54 0.87 13.12
C PHE A 36 16.53 1.95 14.22
N ALA A 37 17.41 1.83 15.20
CA ALA A 37 17.54 2.82 16.26
C ALA A 37 18.11 4.16 15.76
N GLY A 38 17.46 5.27 16.14
CA GLY A 38 17.75 6.64 15.72
C GLY A 38 19.22 7.07 15.88
N SER A 39 19.98 6.92 14.79
CA SER A 39 21.26 7.59 14.58
C SER A 39 21.04 8.88 13.80
N LYS A 40 21.80 9.93 14.12
CA LYS A 40 21.83 11.16 13.31
C LYS A 40 22.27 10.83 11.88
N ASN A 41 21.35 10.89 10.93
CA ASN A 41 21.66 10.62 9.52
C ASN A 41 21.01 11.70 8.64
N PRO A 42 21.57 12.93 8.62
CA PRO A 42 21.02 14.01 7.81
C PRO A 42 21.07 13.71 6.29
N VAL A 43 21.80 12.67 5.87
CA VAL A 43 22.05 12.32 4.46
C VAL A 43 21.00 11.33 3.93
N ASP A 44 20.13 10.80 4.79
CA ASP A 44 19.06 9.85 4.40
C ASP A 44 19.60 8.56 3.73
N ASP A 45 20.80 8.09 4.15
CA ASP A 45 21.42 6.85 3.65
C ASP A 45 20.95 5.57 4.38
N PHE A 46 21.14 4.41 3.75
CA PHE A 46 20.91 3.12 4.43
C PHE A 46 21.98 2.86 5.49
N SER A 47 21.58 2.37 6.65
CA SER A 47 22.51 1.78 7.60
C SER A 47 21.90 0.55 8.25
N SER A 48 22.72 -0.19 9.00
CA SER A 48 22.22 -1.22 9.91
C SER A 48 21.24 -0.69 10.97
N GLY A 49 21.06 0.64 11.08
CA GLY A 49 20.18 1.33 12.03
C GLY A 49 19.24 2.39 11.42
N SER A 50 19.09 2.49 10.10
CA SER A 50 18.18 3.45 9.44
C SER A 50 17.86 3.05 7.99
N THR A 51 16.61 3.22 7.56
CA THR A 51 16.16 3.09 6.17
C THR A 51 16.38 4.36 5.34
N GLY A 52 17.20 5.29 5.79
CA GLY A 52 17.32 6.58 5.12
C GLY A 52 16.10 7.50 5.29
N ASP A 53 15.22 7.15 6.22
CA ASP A 53 14.44 8.14 6.96
C ASP A 53 15.00 8.13 8.38
N SER A 54 15.67 9.22 8.74
CA SER A 54 16.38 9.29 10.02
C SER A 54 15.46 9.93 11.02
N THR A 55 15.00 9.17 12.01
CA THR A 55 14.51 9.75 13.25
C THR A 55 15.65 10.55 13.88
N ASN A 56 15.72 11.85 13.59
CA ASN A 56 16.90 12.67 13.88
C ASN A 56 16.78 13.44 15.18
N ALA A 57 15.92 12.98 16.09
CA ALA A 57 15.69 13.65 17.36
C ALA A 57 16.85 13.52 18.38
N GLY A 58 17.96 12.88 17.98
CA GLY A 58 19.18 12.78 18.77
C GLY A 58 19.69 14.17 19.19
N GLY A 59 19.78 14.39 20.50
CA GLY A 59 20.23 15.66 21.09
C GLY A 59 19.16 16.76 21.18
N LEU A 60 17.89 16.40 20.99
CA LEU A 60 16.72 17.27 21.21
C LEU A 60 16.01 16.93 22.51
N GLU A 61 15.66 17.95 23.28
CA GLU A 61 14.69 17.83 24.37
C GLU A 61 13.29 17.50 23.81
N THR A 62 12.38 17.04 24.67
CA THR A 62 11.05 16.57 24.25
C THR A 62 10.19 17.61 23.54
N ASN A 63 10.46 18.89 23.76
CA ASN A 63 9.75 20.03 23.17
C ASN A 63 10.59 20.81 22.14
N GLU A 64 11.68 20.19 21.66
CA GLU A 64 12.56 20.77 20.64
C GLU A 64 12.40 20.06 19.29
N VAL A 65 12.54 20.84 18.22
CA VAL A 65 12.66 20.37 16.84
C VAL A 65 13.95 20.89 16.22
N ARG A 66 14.58 20.09 15.34
CA ARG A 66 15.67 20.52 14.47
C ARG A 66 15.11 21.04 13.15
N ILE A 67 15.74 22.07 12.59
CA ILE A 67 15.39 22.61 11.27
C ILE A 67 16.48 22.22 10.27
N THR A 68 16.09 21.45 9.26
CA THR A 68 16.97 21.01 8.17
C THR A 68 16.47 21.62 6.86
N MET A 69 17.24 22.54 6.26
CA MET A 69 16.85 23.16 4.99
C MET A 69 17.51 22.44 3.81
N GLU A 70 16.71 21.98 2.86
CA GLU A 70 17.18 21.30 1.65
C GLU A 70 16.71 22.07 0.41
N VAL A 71 17.63 22.47 -0.45
CA VAL A 71 17.33 23.23 -1.68
C VAL A 71 17.63 22.42 -2.93
N PRO A 72 16.89 22.62 -4.04
CA PRO A 72 17.25 22.06 -5.33
C PRO A 72 18.66 22.46 -5.78
N ASP A 73 19.32 21.61 -6.56
CA ASP A 73 20.68 21.86 -7.07
C ASP A 73 20.77 23.13 -7.94
N GLY A 74 19.68 23.54 -8.59
CA GLY A 74 19.61 24.82 -9.31
C GLY A 74 19.64 26.07 -8.41
N VAL A 75 19.38 25.92 -7.11
CA VAL A 75 19.46 27.00 -6.11
C VAL A 75 20.85 27.07 -5.48
N SER A 76 21.42 25.92 -5.12
CA SER A 76 22.79 25.80 -4.61
C SER A 76 23.40 24.52 -5.14
N SER A 77 24.62 24.61 -5.67
CA SER A 77 25.46 23.45 -5.96
C SER A 77 26.42 23.11 -4.80
N THR A 78 26.27 23.79 -3.66
CA THR A 78 27.08 23.62 -2.45
C THR A 78 26.23 23.05 -1.32
N GLY A 79 26.81 22.16 -0.52
CA GLY A 79 26.08 21.41 0.51
C GLY A 79 26.14 19.91 0.27
N GLU A 80 25.79 19.14 1.30
CA GLU A 80 25.74 17.68 1.21
C GLU A 80 24.54 17.26 0.33
N PRO A 81 24.73 16.40 -0.69
CA PRO A 81 23.63 15.83 -1.46
C PRO A 81 22.72 14.97 -0.58
N THR A 82 21.41 15.00 -0.87
CA THR A 82 20.45 14.02 -0.34
C THR A 82 20.09 12.98 -1.41
N ARG A 83 19.46 11.88 -1.00
CA ARG A 83 18.97 10.82 -1.92
C ARG A 83 18.01 11.32 -3.01
N ARG A 84 17.35 12.46 -2.81
CA ARG A 84 16.38 13.08 -3.75
C ARG A 84 17.01 14.14 -4.67
N ASN A 85 18.34 14.17 -4.73
CA ASN A 85 19.11 15.18 -5.45
C ASN A 85 18.84 16.63 -4.98
N LEU A 86 18.65 16.81 -3.67
CA LEU A 86 18.64 18.12 -3.01
C LEU A 86 19.99 18.39 -2.32
N ARG A 87 20.21 19.63 -1.86
CA ARG A 87 21.38 20.05 -1.09
C ARG A 87 21.00 20.53 0.30
N ILE A 88 21.60 19.95 1.32
CA ILE A 88 21.48 20.42 2.70
C ILE A 88 22.27 21.71 2.84
N VAL A 89 21.60 22.79 3.27
CA VAL A 89 22.19 24.12 3.44
C VAL A 89 21.83 24.72 4.79
N GLN A 90 22.66 25.66 5.26
CA GLN A 90 22.31 26.45 6.43
C GLN A 90 21.41 27.62 6.01
N PRO A 91 20.21 27.78 6.58
CA PRO A 91 19.32 28.87 6.22
C PRO A 91 19.90 30.23 6.61
N ASP A 92 19.71 31.24 5.76
CA ASP A 92 20.05 32.64 6.06
C ASP A 92 19.13 33.20 7.16
N ARG A 93 17.89 32.71 7.18
CA ARG A 93 16.87 33.11 8.15
C ARG A 93 15.87 31.97 8.36
N VAL A 94 15.47 31.80 9.61
CA VAL A 94 14.33 30.96 10.02
C VAL A 94 13.32 31.85 10.75
N SER A 95 12.03 31.62 10.53
CA SER A 95 10.94 32.26 11.27
C SER A 95 9.80 31.27 11.51
N VAL A 96 9.14 31.39 12.66
CA VAL A 96 8.01 30.54 13.04
C VAL A 96 6.77 31.41 13.24
N TYR A 97 5.62 30.97 12.74
CA TYR A 97 4.38 31.72 12.91
C TYR A 97 3.13 30.86 12.88
N TYR A 98 2.07 31.36 13.52
CA TYR A 98 0.71 30.86 13.34
C TYR A 98 0.14 31.27 11.98
N THR A 99 -0.65 30.39 11.38
CA THR A 99 -1.29 30.58 10.08
C THR A 99 -2.79 30.24 10.09
N ASN A 100 -3.46 30.53 8.98
CA ASN A 100 -4.82 30.12 8.67
C ASN A 100 -4.92 29.61 7.22
N THR A 101 -6.12 29.32 6.75
CA THR A 101 -6.38 28.87 5.37
C THR A 101 -5.98 29.90 4.30
N ALA A 102 -5.81 31.18 4.66
CA ALA A 102 -5.28 32.20 3.75
C ALA A 102 -3.74 32.30 3.77
N LEU A 103 -3.06 31.40 4.49
CA LEU A 103 -1.61 31.37 4.67
C LEU A 103 -1.01 32.69 5.20
N GLN A 104 -1.77 33.38 6.06
CA GLN A 104 -1.36 34.66 6.64
C GLN A 104 -0.53 34.47 7.90
N THR A 105 0.48 35.30 8.11
CA THR A 105 1.21 35.37 9.38
C THR A 105 0.32 35.99 10.47
N LEU A 106 -0.09 35.19 11.45
CA LEU A 106 -0.98 35.60 12.55
C LEU A 106 -0.25 35.93 13.86
N GLY A 107 1.07 35.81 13.89
CA GLY A 107 1.90 36.04 15.06
C GLY A 107 2.87 34.88 15.29
N GLU A 108 3.79 35.06 16.22
CA GLU A 108 4.81 34.06 16.57
C GLU A 108 4.36 33.23 17.78
N PRO A 109 4.46 31.89 17.74
CA PRO A 109 4.22 31.06 18.91
C PRO A 109 5.30 31.27 19.99
N PRO A 110 5.04 30.92 21.26
CA PRO A 110 6.05 31.00 22.32
C PRO A 110 7.23 30.03 22.09
N ILE A 111 8.32 30.55 21.52
CA ILE A 111 9.50 29.75 21.18
C ILE A 111 10.80 30.28 21.79
N SER A 112 11.79 29.39 21.89
CA SER A 112 13.20 29.72 22.12
C SER A 112 14.04 29.06 21.03
N THR A 113 15.22 29.60 20.72
CA THR A 113 16.08 29.07 19.65
C THR A 113 17.51 28.86 20.14
N ARG A 114 18.12 27.75 19.76
CA ARG A 114 19.55 27.50 19.94
C ARG A 114 20.16 26.92 18.66
N THR A 115 21.48 26.85 18.62
CA THR A 115 22.21 26.17 17.55
C THR A 115 22.86 24.92 18.13
N ASP A 116 22.77 23.79 17.45
CA ASP A 116 23.44 22.55 17.87
C ASP A 116 24.94 22.53 17.47
N SER A 117 25.63 21.46 17.82
CA SER A 117 27.07 21.30 17.54
C SER A 117 27.42 21.17 16.06
N GLU A 118 26.44 20.84 15.21
CA GLU A 118 26.59 20.70 13.76
C GLU A 118 26.15 21.97 13.01
N GLY A 119 25.66 22.98 13.74
CA GLY A 119 25.25 24.26 13.19
C GLY A 119 23.77 24.37 12.87
N PHE A 120 22.97 23.32 13.09
CA PHE A 120 21.53 23.36 12.83
C PHE A 120 20.80 24.26 13.83
N THR A 121 19.76 24.95 13.34
CA THR A 121 18.85 25.71 14.19
C THR A 121 17.92 24.73 14.90
N ILE A 122 17.84 24.83 16.22
CA ILE A 122 16.92 24.09 17.07
C ILE A 122 15.90 25.07 17.63
N ILE A 123 14.62 24.72 17.52
CA ILE A 123 13.50 25.52 18.03
C ILE A 123 12.85 24.76 19.17
N GLU A 124 12.81 25.40 20.34
CA GLU A 124 12.08 24.93 21.50
C GLU A 124 10.68 25.56 21.49
N PHE A 125 9.63 24.74 21.50
CA PHE A 125 8.26 25.20 21.74
C PHE A 125 7.96 25.16 23.23
N THR A 126 7.89 26.33 23.86
CA THR A 126 7.82 26.44 25.32
C THR A 126 6.48 26.01 25.92
N GLU A 127 5.46 25.85 25.08
CA GLU A 127 4.12 25.38 25.45
C GLU A 127 3.80 23.97 24.93
N GLY A 128 4.83 23.23 24.48
CA GLY A 128 4.70 21.88 23.92
C GLY A 128 4.80 21.88 22.39
N LEU A 129 5.10 20.72 21.81
CA LEU A 129 5.24 20.58 20.36
C LEU A 129 3.90 20.85 19.65
N PRO A 130 3.91 21.59 18.53
CA PRO A 130 2.75 21.70 17.68
C PRO A 130 2.33 20.32 17.15
N LEU A 131 1.03 20.04 17.16
CA LEU A 131 0.44 18.86 16.52
C LEU A 131 -0.48 19.24 15.34
N GLY A 132 -0.90 20.51 15.30
CA GLY A 132 -1.79 21.04 14.29
C GLY A 132 -1.05 21.66 13.10
N PRO A 133 -1.77 21.85 11.98
CA PRO A 133 -1.22 22.45 10.77
C PRO A 133 -1.10 23.98 10.84
N ASP A 134 -1.43 24.60 11.96
CA ASP A 134 -1.46 26.06 12.13
C ASP A 134 -0.11 26.69 12.43
N VAL A 135 0.92 25.89 12.75
CA VAL A 135 2.26 26.42 13.03
C VAL A 135 3.20 26.12 11.86
N ILE A 136 3.71 27.18 11.24
CA ILE A 136 4.60 27.12 10.08
C ILE A 136 6.02 27.49 10.48
N ILE A 137 6.99 26.73 9.97
CA ILE A 137 8.40 27.09 9.95
C ILE A 137 8.76 27.53 8.53
N GLU A 138 9.15 28.79 8.38
CA GLU A 138 9.62 29.36 7.12
C GLU A 138 11.15 29.53 7.18
N ALA A 139 11.84 28.99 6.17
CA ALA A 139 13.29 29.14 6.02
C ALA A 139 13.62 29.80 4.68
N VAL A 140 14.67 30.61 4.68
CA VAL A 140 15.15 31.36 3.50
C VAL A 140 16.62 31.06 3.26
N TYR A 141 16.98 30.81 2.00
CA TYR A 141 18.34 30.68 1.51
C TYR A 141 18.47 31.42 0.19
N GLY A 142 19.32 32.45 0.16
CA GLY A 142 19.41 33.40 -0.95
C GLY A 142 18.05 34.07 -1.20
N ASN A 143 17.49 33.83 -2.39
CA ASN A 143 16.16 34.35 -2.77
C ASN A 143 15.06 33.28 -2.66
N THR A 144 15.41 32.06 -2.26
CA THR A 144 14.47 30.94 -2.17
C THR A 144 13.88 30.91 -0.76
N ARG A 145 12.55 30.87 -0.70
CA ARG A 145 11.77 30.76 0.53
C ARG A 145 10.94 29.49 0.45
N MET A 146 10.98 28.67 1.49
CA MET A 146 10.18 27.46 1.63
C MET A 146 9.59 27.38 3.03
N ARG A 147 8.51 26.63 3.18
CA ARG A 147 7.76 26.46 4.42
C ARG A 147 7.57 24.98 4.72
N ALA A 148 7.50 24.66 6.00
CA ALA A 148 7.10 23.35 6.51
C ALA A 148 6.11 23.51 7.67
N LEU A 149 5.34 22.47 7.94
CA LEU A 149 4.56 22.38 9.18
C LEU A 149 5.52 22.12 10.34
N ALA A 150 5.27 22.70 11.51
CA ALA A 150 6.02 22.38 12.72
C ALA A 150 5.53 21.08 13.40
N ALA A 151 4.32 20.62 13.04
CA ALA A 151 3.78 19.35 13.48
C ALA A 151 4.48 18.23 12.71
N ASP A 152 5.56 17.71 13.29
CA ASP A 152 6.41 16.69 12.70
C ASP A 152 6.64 15.56 13.71
N ALA A 153 6.43 14.31 13.27
CA ALA A 153 6.53 13.13 14.12
C ALA A 153 7.97 12.80 14.52
N ASP A 154 8.96 13.10 13.66
CA ASP A 154 10.37 12.73 13.86
C ASP A 154 11.18 13.82 14.59
N ARG A 155 10.61 15.03 14.69
CA ARG A 155 11.19 16.26 15.28
C ARG A 155 12.41 16.83 14.51
N ASP A 156 12.58 16.46 13.26
CA ASP A 156 13.51 17.04 12.28
C ASP A 156 12.75 17.63 11.10
N VAL A 157 12.29 18.87 11.29
CA VAL A 157 11.46 19.56 10.31
C VAL A 157 12.30 19.89 9.06
N LYS A 158 12.09 19.09 8.00
CA LYS A 158 12.72 19.29 6.70
C LYS A 158 12.00 20.41 5.92
N VAL A 159 12.67 21.55 5.75
CA VAL A 159 12.16 22.68 4.95
C VAL A 159 12.71 22.58 3.53
N ASN A 160 11.91 22.01 2.63
CA ASN A 160 12.30 21.63 1.27
C ASN A 160 11.11 21.69 0.29
N PRO A 161 11.25 21.32 -0.99
CA PRO A 161 10.14 21.34 -1.95
C PRO A 161 8.93 20.48 -1.56
N PHE A 162 9.11 19.37 -0.83
CA PHE A 162 8.02 18.46 -0.44
C PHE A 162 7.16 19.11 0.65
N SER A 163 7.78 19.68 1.68
CA SER A 163 7.05 20.39 2.74
C SER A 163 6.44 21.70 2.24
N GLU A 164 7.10 22.41 1.32
CA GLU A 164 6.51 23.59 0.67
C GLU A 164 5.29 23.20 -0.19
N TYR A 165 5.36 22.06 -0.91
CA TYR A 165 4.22 21.53 -1.65
C TYR A 165 3.05 21.25 -0.71
N LEU A 166 3.30 20.57 0.41
CA LEU A 166 2.31 20.25 1.42
C LEU A 166 1.60 21.52 1.92
N VAL A 167 2.34 22.53 2.38
CA VAL A 167 1.78 23.79 2.90
C VAL A 167 0.99 24.53 1.82
N ARG A 168 1.50 24.59 0.59
CA ARG A 168 0.89 25.33 -0.52
C ARG A 168 -0.42 24.70 -1.00
N ASN A 169 -0.51 23.37 -1.03
CA ASN A 169 -1.59 22.65 -1.71
C ASN A 169 -2.61 22.01 -0.77
N THR A 170 -2.47 22.11 0.56
CA THR A 170 -3.44 21.54 1.50
C THR A 170 -4.19 22.60 2.30
N LEU A 171 -3.48 23.44 3.07
CA LEU A 171 -4.12 24.34 4.03
C LEU A 171 -5.10 25.34 3.42
N SER A 172 -4.85 25.74 2.17
CA SER A 172 -5.70 26.69 1.46
C SER A 172 -6.98 26.09 0.88
N ASN A 173 -7.08 24.75 0.85
CA ASN A 173 -8.27 24.04 0.36
C ASN A 173 -9.35 23.92 1.44
N TYR A 174 -9.00 24.06 2.72
CA TYR A 174 -9.98 24.04 3.79
C TYR A 174 -10.83 25.31 3.82
N THR A 175 -12.11 25.10 4.10
CA THR A 175 -12.96 26.17 4.62
C THR A 175 -12.47 26.58 6.03
N PRO A 176 -12.75 27.82 6.47
CA PRO A 176 -12.45 28.24 7.84
C PRO A 176 -13.09 27.33 8.91
N GLY A 177 -14.22 26.69 8.60
CA GLY A 177 -14.90 25.74 9.50
C GLY A 177 -14.14 24.43 9.64
N GLU A 178 -13.70 23.83 8.54
CA GLU A 178 -12.91 22.59 8.55
C GLU A 178 -11.56 22.80 9.24
N PHE A 179 -10.88 23.91 8.95
CA PHE A 179 -9.62 24.24 9.62
C PHE A 179 -9.80 24.40 11.13
N GLN A 180 -10.87 25.09 11.57
CA GLN A 180 -11.16 25.21 13.00
C GLN A 180 -11.51 23.85 13.63
N ALA A 181 -12.25 22.98 12.94
CA ALA A 181 -12.55 21.64 13.44
C ALA A 181 -11.27 20.80 13.65
N ILE A 182 -10.29 20.91 12.74
CA ILE A 182 -8.97 20.30 12.91
C ILE A 182 -8.26 20.86 14.14
N LEU A 183 -8.29 22.18 14.35
CA LEU A 183 -7.64 22.78 15.53
C LEU A 183 -8.34 22.43 16.84
N ASP A 184 -9.67 22.36 16.84
CA ASP A 184 -10.46 21.93 18.00
C ASP A 184 -10.16 20.47 18.35
N CYS A 185 -9.99 19.62 17.32
CA CYS A 185 -9.53 18.24 17.46
C CYS A 185 -8.13 18.14 18.09
N VAL A 186 -7.18 18.95 17.61
CA VAL A 186 -5.81 19.01 18.14
C VAL A 186 -5.77 19.53 19.58
N ALA A 187 -6.64 20.48 19.93
CA ALA A 187 -6.72 21.09 21.25
C ALA A 187 -7.46 20.24 22.30
N ASP A 188 -8.03 19.08 21.92
CA ASP A 188 -8.72 18.18 22.86
C ASP A 188 -7.75 17.53 23.85
N ALA A 189 -7.51 18.26 24.95
CA ALA A 189 -6.60 17.90 26.03
C ALA A 189 -7.07 16.67 26.85
N ASN A 190 -8.33 16.25 26.72
CA ASN A 190 -8.81 15.03 27.37
C ASN A 190 -8.46 13.77 26.57
N GLY A 191 -8.10 13.90 25.29
CA GLY A 191 -7.41 12.88 24.49
C GLY A 191 -8.20 11.61 24.18
N GLU A 192 -9.45 11.49 24.63
CA GLU A 192 -10.24 10.26 24.51
C GLU A 192 -10.88 10.07 23.12
N LEU A 193 -10.89 11.09 22.25
CA LEU A 193 -11.87 11.09 21.15
C LEU A 193 -11.39 11.58 19.76
N CYS A 194 -10.48 12.56 19.63
CA CYS A 194 -10.06 13.00 18.29
C CYS A 194 -8.80 12.30 17.75
N LEU A 195 -9.00 11.27 16.92
CA LEU A 195 -7.93 10.46 16.29
C LEU A 195 -7.14 11.23 15.23
N ASN A 196 -7.80 12.18 14.56
CA ASN A 196 -7.20 12.93 13.46
C ASN A 196 -6.09 13.90 13.88
N LYS A 197 -5.88 14.09 15.19
CA LYS A 197 -4.82 14.96 15.72
C LYS A 197 -3.40 14.54 15.31
N TYR A 198 -3.19 13.28 14.91
CA TYR A 198 -1.89 12.78 14.46
C TYR A 198 -1.72 12.77 12.95
N VAL A 199 -2.79 13.04 12.18
CA VAL A 199 -2.75 12.96 10.70
C VAL A 199 -1.73 13.95 10.13
N TRP A 200 -1.66 15.16 10.68
CA TRP A 200 -0.73 16.18 10.20
C TRP A 200 0.72 15.90 10.53
N SER A 201 1.01 15.41 11.75
CA SER A 201 2.36 14.98 12.08
C SER A 201 2.83 13.82 11.21
N THR A 202 1.94 12.86 10.93
CA THR A 202 2.25 11.74 10.04
C THR A 202 2.40 12.19 8.59
N LEU A 203 1.55 13.11 8.11
CA LEU A 203 1.63 13.60 6.74
C LEU A 203 2.88 14.46 6.51
N ALA A 204 3.23 15.35 7.44
CA ALA A 204 4.42 16.19 7.36
C ALA A 204 5.71 15.36 7.29
N ASP A 205 5.75 14.26 8.05
CA ASP A 205 6.82 13.29 8.07
C ASP A 205 6.85 12.46 6.76
N GLN A 206 5.75 11.75 6.45
CA GLN A 206 5.69 10.80 5.32
C GLN A 206 5.85 11.44 3.94
N VAL A 207 5.56 12.72 3.72
CA VAL A 207 5.92 13.36 2.44
C VAL A 207 7.42 13.30 2.17
N HIS A 208 8.23 13.13 3.20
CA HIS A 208 9.68 13.00 3.06
C HIS A 208 10.14 11.60 2.68
N ASP A 209 9.31 10.57 2.80
CA ASP A 209 9.64 9.18 2.44
C ASP A 209 9.60 8.91 0.94
N PHE A 210 8.88 9.73 0.17
CA PHE A 210 8.76 9.58 -1.27
C PHE A 210 10.13 9.64 -2.00
N GLU A 211 10.45 8.58 -2.74
CA GLU A 211 11.64 8.44 -3.58
C GLU A 211 11.40 9.11 -4.94
N ILE A 212 11.41 10.46 -4.92
CA ILE A 212 11.24 11.30 -6.10
C ILE A 212 12.48 12.18 -6.24
N ASP A 213 13.27 11.94 -7.29
CA ASP A 213 14.46 12.73 -7.56
C ASP A 213 14.06 14.06 -8.19
N ILE A 214 14.55 15.16 -7.61
CA ILE A 214 14.42 16.47 -8.24
C ILE A 214 15.51 16.59 -9.32
N PRO A 215 15.18 16.87 -10.60
CA PRO A 215 16.16 16.92 -11.67
C PRO A 215 17.31 17.89 -11.40
N SER A 216 18.53 17.55 -11.83
CA SER A 216 19.69 18.45 -11.67
C SER A 216 19.46 19.77 -12.39
N GLY A 217 19.84 20.88 -11.75
CA GLY A 217 19.61 22.24 -12.26
C GLY A 217 18.16 22.75 -12.13
N ALA A 218 17.22 21.96 -11.63
CA ALA A 218 15.87 22.42 -11.34
C ALA A 218 15.85 23.48 -10.23
N ASP A 219 14.94 24.45 -10.34
CA ASP A 219 14.64 25.38 -9.26
C ASP A 219 13.46 24.91 -8.38
N LEU A 220 13.02 25.74 -7.44
CA LEU A 220 11.88 25.41 -6.58
C LEU A 220 10.57 25.27 -7.37
N GLN A 221 10.31 26.10 -8.38
CA GLN A 221 9.07 25.98 -9.16
C GLN A 221 9.08 24.72 -10.01
N ASP A 222 10.22 24.36 -10.60
CA ASP A 222 10.38 23.11 -11.33
C ASP A 222 10.13 21.90 -10.41
N ALA A 223 10.70 21.92 -9.19
CA ALA A 223 10.48 20.86 -8.20
C ALA A 223 9.01 20.75 -7.79
N LEU A 224 8.34 21.87 -7.52
CA LEU A 224 6.91 21.88 -7.17
C LEU A 224 6.02 21.41 -8.33
N ALA A 225 6.37 21.74 -9.57
CA ALA A 225 5.66 21.28 -10.76
C ALA A 225 5.83 19.77 -10.96
N LEU A 226 7.03 19.24 -10.73
CA LEU A 226 7.28 17.79 -10.75
C LEU A 226 6.45 17.07 -9.68
N LEU A 227 6.46 17.55 -8.44
CA LEU A 227 5.68 16.97 -7.35
C LEU A 227 4.17 17.02 -7.64
N ALA A 228 3.67 18.10 -8.25
CA ALA A 228 2.27 18.19 -8.70
C ALA A 228 1.93 17.18 -9.81
N ALA A 229 2.87 16.91 -10.70
CA ALA A 229 2.69 15.99 -11.82
C ALA A 229 2.80 14.51 -11.40
N ARG A 230 3.49 14.23 -10.28
CA ARG A 230 3.55 12.90 -9.67
C ARG A 230 2.23 12.56 -9.01
N GLY A 231 1.38 11.85 -9.76
CA GLY A 231 0.01 11.52 -9.36
C GLY A 231 -0.04 10.77 -8.04
N ASP A 232 0.89 9.83 -7.80
CA ASP A 232 1.01 9.07 -6.56
C ASP A 232 1.24 9.98 -5.34
N PHE A 233 2.17 10.93 -5.44
CA PHE A 233 2.48 11.88 -4.39
C PHE A 233 1.34 12.89 -4.16
N ALA A 234 0.87 13.55 -5.23
CA ALA A 234 -0.18 14.55 -5.15
C ALA A 234 -1.48 13.95 -4.59
N ARG A 235 -1.81 12.72 -5.01
CA ARG A 235 -2.99 12.01 -4.54
C ARG A 235 -2.88 11.62 -3.07
N TYR A 236 -1.73 11.10 -2.64
CA TYR A 236 -1.47 10.78 -1.24
C TYR A 236 -1.64 12.02 -0.34
N VAL A 237 -1.03 13.15 -0.71
CA VAL A 237 -1.14 14.41 0.04
C VAL A 237 -2.59 14.88 0.15
N SER A 238 -3.35 14.85 -0.95
CA SER A 238 -4.76 15.23 -0.94
C SER A 238 -5.61 14.29 -0.09
N ALA A 239 -5.43 12.98 -0.22
CA ALA A 239 -6.24 11.99 0.51
C ALA A 239 -5.99 12.04 2.02
N MET A 240 -4.74 12.25 2.44
CA MET A 240 -4.39 12.44 3.85
C MET A 240 -4.92 13.77 4.41
N ALA A 241 -4.91 14.84 3.61
CA ALA A 241 -5.53 16.11 3.99
C ALA A 241 -7.06 15.95 4.19
N ASP A 242 -7.75 15.30 3.26
CA ASP A 242 -9.19 15.01 3.38
C ASP A 242 -9.50 14.13 4.60
N TYR A 243 -8.64 13.15 4.88
CA TYR A 243 -8.74 12.29 6.06
C TYR A 243 -8.71 13.10 7.37
N ALA A 244 -7.90 14.17 7.45
CA ALA A 244 -7.79 15.00 8.66
C ALA A 244 -9.11 15.69 9.05
N VAL A 245 -10.07 15.84 8.13
CA VAL A 245 -11.35 16.55 8.35
C VAL A 245 -12.40 15.65 8.99
N LEU A 246 -12.22 14.32 9.03
CA LEU A 246 -13.22 13.42 9.59
C LEU A 246 -13.54 13.78 11.06
N ASP A 247 -14.83 13.84 11.37
CA ASP A 247 -15.27 14.18 12.72
C ASP A 247 -15.18 12.95 13.65
N GLU A 248 -15.20 13.21 14.96
CA GLU A 248 -15.19 12.16 15.98
C GLU A 248 -16.38 11.19 15.86
N SER A 249 -17.55 11.70 15.47
CA SER A 249 -18.78 10.89 15.37
C SER A 249 -18.73 9.87 14.24
N SER A 250 -17.86 10.12 13.26
CA SER A 250 -17.59 9.25 12.13
C SER A 250 -16.69 8.06 12.50
N SER A 251 -15.95 8.14 13.61
CA SER A 251 -15.10 7.03 14.08
C SER A 251 -15.91 5.95 14.77
N GLY A 252 -16.11 4.85 14.04
CA GLY A 252 -16.55 3.55 14.53
C GLY A 252 -15.57 2.91 15.52
N LYS A 253 -15.91 1.69 15.98
CA LYS A 253 -15.18 0.99 17.04
C LYS A 253 -15.01 -0.50 16.74
N ILE A 254 -13.77 -0.97 16.83
CA ILE A 254 -13.46 -2.41 16.90
C ILE A 254 -13.21 -2.74 18.37
N SER A 255 -14.13 -3.47 19.00
CA SER A 255 -14.05 -3.82 20.43
C SER A 255 -13.05 -4.95 20.72
N ALA A 256 -12.70 -5.76 19.71
CA ALA A 256 -11.70 -6.80 19.85
C ALA A 256 -10.31 -6.20 20.08
N SER A 257 -9.61 -6.65 21.13
CA SER A 257 -8.29 -6.11 21.49
C SER A 257 -7.23 -6.39 20.42
N SER A 258 -7.32 -7.53 19.72
CA SER A 258 -6.50 -7.87 18.56
C SER A 258 -7.23 -8.87 17.67
N ALA A 259 -6.94 -8.85 16.38
CA ALA A 259 -7.40 -9.81 15.38
C ALA A 259 -6.28 -10.08 14.37
N ASP A 260 -5.99 -11.36 14.14
CA ASP A 260 -4.93 -11.80 13.23
C ASP A 260 -5.55 -12.40 11.97
N TYR A 261 -4.95 -12.12 10.81
CA TYR A 261 -5.49 -12.50 9.51
C TYR A 261 -4.47 -13.33 8.73
N ASN A 262 -4.97 -14.20 7.85
CA ASN A 262 -4.19 -14.76 6.75
C ASN A 262 -4.31 -13.81 5.57
N SER A 263 -3.18 -13.37 5.01
CA SER A 263 -3.15 -12.39 3.93
C SER A 263 -2.98 -13.06 2.58
N VAL A 264 -3.81 -12.70 1.62
CA VAL A 264 -3.65 -13.03 0.20
C VAL A 264 -3.33 -11.73 -0.53
N PHE A 265 -2.20 -11.69 -1.23
CA PHE A 265 -1.61 -10.44 -1.73
C PHE A 265 -1.18 -10.56 -3.20
N LEU A 266 -1.64 -9.65 -4.03
CA LEU A 266 -1.19 -9.53 -5.42
C LEU A 266 -0.63 -8.13 -5.67
N GLY A 267 0.64 -8.08 -6.10
CA GLY A 267 1.25 -6.90 -6.65
C GLY A 267 1.43 -7.01 -8.15
N ILE A 268 1.01 -6.00 -8.92
CA ILE A 268 1.28 -5.90 -10.36
C ILE A 268 2.10 -4.64 -10.62
N GLU A 269 3.19 -4.81 -11.35
CA GLU A 269 4.21 -3.79 -11.59
C GLU A 269 4.32 -3.42 -13.06
N LEU A 270 4.63 -2.15 -13.34
CA LEU A 270 5.14 -1.73 -14.65
C LEU A 270 6.31 -0.79 -14.42
N ASP A 271 7.51 -1.33 -14.48
CA ASP A 271 8.73 -0.71 -13.97
C ASP A 271 9.71 -0.37 -15.09
N GLN A 272 10.69 0.49 -14.80
CA GLN A 272 11.84 0.72 -15.68
C GLN A 272 13.09 0.08 -15.08
N THR A 273 13.83 -0.70 -15.88
CA THR A 273 15.04 -1.40 -15.41
C THR A 273 16.33 -0.73 -15.89
N PHE A 274 17.30 -0.65 -14.98
CA PHE A 274 18.67 -0.21 -15.23
C PHE A 274 19.69 -1.27 -14.79
N LEU A 275 19.20 -2.45 -14.38
CA LEU A 275 19.97 -3.51 -13.74
C LEU A 275 21.09 -4.05 -14.64
N GLU A 276 20.80 -4.22 -15.92
CA GLU A 276 21.70 -4.82 -16.89
C GLU A 276 22.09 -3.81 -17.97
N PRO A 277 23.39 -3.56 -18.21
CA PRO A 277 23.82 -2.55 -19.19
C PRO A 277 23.31 -2.76 -20.62
N SER A 278 22.96 -3.99 -21.00
CA SER A 278 22.38 -4.32 -22.31
C SER A 278 20.86 -4.12 -22.39
N LEU A 279 20.19 -3.92 -21.25
CA LEU A 279 18.73 -3.78 -21.12
C LEU A 279 18.34 -2.47 -20.44
N VAL A 280 19.29 -1.55 -20.26
CA VAL A 280 19.07 -0.26 -19.61
C VAL A 280 17.90 0.47 -20.28
N ASP A 281 17.09 1.15 -19.47
CA ASP A 281 15.91 1.91 -19.84
C ASP A 281 14.70 1.07 -20.30
N SER A 282 14.85 -0.24 -20.53
CA SER A 282 13.73 -1.09 -20.94
C SER A 282 12.62 -1.11 -19.88
N GLY A 283 11.36 -1.12 -20.34
CA GLY A 283 10.25 -1.35 -19.43
C GLY A 283 10.08 -2.83 -19.11
N GLN A 284 9.55 -3.14 -17.93
CA GLN A 284 9.29 -4.50 -17.49
C GLN A 284 7.94 -4.62 -16.79
N TRP A 285 7.24 -5.71 -17.06
CA TRP A 285 6.12 -6.14 -16.24
C TRP A 285 6.65 -6.93 -15.05
N GLY A 286 6.02 -6.80 -13.90
CA GLY A 286 6.33 -7.62 -12.73
C GLY A 286 5.09 -8.05 -11.97
N VAL A 287 5.20 -9.17 -11.26
CA VAL A 287 4.14 -9.76 -10.46
C VAL A 287 4.73 -10.17 -9.12
N ARG A 288 4.07 -9.78 -8.04
CA ARG A 288 4.41 -10.19 -6.66
C ARG A 288 3.30 -11.06 -6.11
N THR A 289 3.64 -12.28 -5.70
CA THR A 289 2.72 -13.23 -5.07
C THR A 289 3.18 -13.52 -3.65
N ALA A 290 2.23 -13.57 -2.70
CA ALA A 290 2.56 -13.86 -1.31
C ALA A 290 3.09 -15.29 -1.18
N GLN A 291 4.13 -15.47 -0.37
CA GLN A 291 4.81 -16.73 -0.16
C GLN A 291 5.07 -16.98 1.31
N GLU A 292 5.25 -18.24 1.66
CA GLU A 292 5.59 -18.67 3.01
C GLU A 292 7.10 -18.79 3.14
N GLU A 293 7.67 -18.22 4.19
CA GLU A 293 9.10 -18.23 4.43
C GLU A 293 9.47 -19.11 5.63
N VAL A 294 10.54 -19.87 5.47
CA VAL A 294 11.14 -20.68 6.52
C VAL A 294 12.48 -20.06 6.86
N LEU A 295 12.62 -19.58 8.09
CA LEU A 295 13.84 -18.98 8.61
C LEU A 295 14.59 -20.02 9.43
N GLU A 296 15.77 -20.44 8.98
CA GLU A 296 16.60 -21.39 9.72
C GLU A 296 17.88 -20.72 10.25
N ASP A 297 18.08 -20.78 11.56
CA ASP A 297 19.29 -20.28 12.21
C ASP A 297 19.84 -21.25 13.26
N ALA A 298 20.86 -20.83 14.01
CA ALA A 298 21.44 -21.64 15.08
C ALA A 298 20.49 -21.87 16.27
N ASN A 299 19.40 -21.11 16.37
CA ASN A 299 18.41 -21.13 17.44
C ASN A 299 17.17 -21.96 17.07
N GLY A 300 16.92 -22.22 15.79
CA GLY A 300 15.88 -23.14 15.32
C GLY A 300 15.37 -22.82 13.92
N THR A 301 14.17 -23.35 13.63
CA THR A 301 13.42 -23.07 12.40
C THR A 301 12.17 -22.25 12.78
N GLY A 302 12.08 -21.03 12.27
CA GLY A 302 10.89 -20.18 12.31
C GLY A 302 10.10 -20.26 11.02
N TYR A 303 8.80 -20.03 11.10
CA TYR A 303 7.89 -20.00 9.96
C TYR A 303 7.21 -18.65 9.91
N VAL A 304 7.28 -17.98 8.76
CA VAL A 304 6.65 -16.69 8.50
C VAL A 304 5.58 -16.91 7.45
N TYR A 305 4.33 -16.60 7.80
CA TYR A 305 3.18 -16.70 6.92
C TYR A 305 2.70 -15.29 6.56
N PRO A 306 2.22 -15.06 5.32
CA PRO A 306 1.56 -13.82 4.95
C PRO A 306 0.45 -13.44 5.94
N ALA A 307 0.62 -12.29 6.60
CA ALA A 307 -0.25 -11.91 7.71
C ALA A 307 -0.49 -10.40 7.80
N LEU A 308 -1.64 -10.08 8.39
CA LEU A 308 -1.99 -8.77 8.91
C LEU A 308 -2.45 -8.95 10.36
N THR A 309 -1.97 -8.08 11.24
CA THR A 309 -2.49 -7.96 12.61
C THR A 309 -3.19 -6.62 12.75
N LEU A 310 -4.42 -6.66 13.28
CA LEU A 310 -5.23 -5.51 13.64
C LEU A 310 -5.33 -5.46 15.16
N THR A 311 -4.81 -4.41 15.78
CA THR A 311 -4.88 -4.20 17.24
C THR A 311 -5.78 -3.02 17.55
N SER A 312 -6.72 -3.18 18.49
CA SER A 312 -7.56 -2.07 18.99
C SER A 312 -7.13 -1.63 20.37
N PHE A 313 -7.00 -0.32 20.58
CA PHE A 313 -6.69 0.26 21.88
C PHE A 313 -7.96 0.67 22.66
N ASP A 314 -9.14 0.21 22.23
CA ASP A 314 -10.42 0.55 22.85
C ASP A 314 -10.50 0.14 24.34
N ALA A 315 -9.81 -0.92 24.75
CA ALA A 315 -9.72 -1.33 26.16
C ALA A 315 -9.18 -0.21 27.08
N PHE A 316 -8.52 0.80 26.51
CA PHE A 316 -8.01 1.99 27.19
C PHE A 316 -8.85 3.26 26.93
N ASN A 317 -10.06 3.12 26.38
CA ASN A 317 -10.89 4.21 25.84
C ASN A 317 -10.20 5.01 24.72
N ILE A 318 -9.26 4.39 23.98
CA ILE A 318 -8.57 5.00 22.85
C ILE A 318 -9.12 4.37 21.58
N ARG A 319 -9.84 5.14 20.75
CA ARG A 319 -10.43 4.66 19.49
C ARG A 319 -9.41 4.46 18.35
N VAL A 320 -8.16 4.12 18.66
CA VAL A 320 -7.12 3.88 17.65
C VAL A 320 -7.13 2.40 17.28
N THR A 321 -7.17 2.12 15.98
CA THR A 321 -6.81 0.81 15.44
C THR A 321 -5.38 0.89 14.90
N SER A 322 -4.56 -0.10 15.20
CA SER A 322 -3.24 -0.27 14.61
C SER A 322 -3.24 -1.43 13.64
N LEU A 323 -2.59 -1.23 12.50
CA LEU A 323 -2.34 -2.27 11.50
C LEU A 323 -0.85 -2.53 11.37
N ALA A 324 -0.47 -3.80 11.26
CA ALA A 324 0.87 -4.22 10.88
C ALA A 324 0.75 -5.38 9.92
N ASN A 325 1.39 -5.28 8.75
CA ASN A 325 1.46 -6.37 7.79
C ASN A 325 2.88 -6.94 7.74
N ASP A 326 2.96 -8.23 7.46
CA ASP A 326 4.20 -8.93 7.19
C ASP A 326 3.93 -10.01 6.14
N ILE A 327 4.28 -9.71 4.89
CA ILE A 327 3.91 -10.52 3.74
C ILE A 327 5.17 -10.83 2.93
N PRO A 328 5.84 -11.97 3.16
CA PRO A 328 6.89 -12.44 2.27
C PRO A 328 6.31 -12.65 0.87
N TYR A 329 7.06 -12.32 -0.17
CA TYR A 329 6.63 -12.46 -1.55
C TYR A 329 7.80 -12.88 -2.46
N ASP A 330 7.46 -13.68 -3.46
CA ASP A 330 8.33 -13.91 -4.61
C ASP A 330 7.90 -12.96 -5.74
N ARG A 331 8.86 -12.67 -6.62
CA ARG A 331 8.67 -11.73 -7.75
C ARG A 331 9.09 -12.41 -9.05
N GLU A 332 8.21 -12.38 -10.02
CA GLU A 332 8.52 -12.67 -11.42
C GLU A 332 8.43 -11.40 -12.27
N ALA A 333 9.35 -11.24 -13.23
CA ALA A 333 9.36 -10.10 -14.13
C ALA A 333 9.62 -10.51 -15.58
N LEU A 334 9.09 -9.70 -16.50
CA LEU A 334 9.29 -9.80 -17.94
C LEU A 334 9.76 -8.45 -18.48
N ILE A 335 11.05 -8.36 -18.79
CA ILE A 335 11.63 -7.19 -19.46
C ILE A 335 11.21 -7.21 -20.92
N HIS A 336 10.80 -6.06 -21.44
CA HIS A 336 10.39 -5.85 -22.82
C HIS A 336 11.20 -4.70 -23.44
N GLN A 337 12.17 -5.09 -24.26
CA GLN A 337 13.08 -4.16 -24.94
C GLN A 337 12.56 -3.78 -26.33
N ASP A 338 13.05 -2.67 -26.90
CA ASP A 338 12.81 -2.33 -28.31
C ASP A 338 13.12 -3.51 -29.25
N GLY A 339 12.39 -3.57 -30.37
CA GLY A 339 12.44 -4.69 -31.30
C GLY A 339 11.67 -5.93 -30.84
N ASN A 340 10.94 -5.86 -29.73
CA ASN A 340 10.21 -6.97 -29.10
C ASN A 340 11.14 -8.10 -28.63
N ASN A 341 12.25 -7.74 -28.00
CA ASN A 341 13.06 -8.71 -27.27
C ASN A 341 12.51 -8.83 -25.84
N PHE A 342 12.38 -10.07 -25.36
CA PHE A 342 11.78 -10.38 -24.07
C PHE A 342 12.75 -11.18 -23.21
N PHE A 343 12.77 -10.88 -21.91
CA PHE A 343 13.64 -11.56 -20.95
C PHE A 343 12.88 -11.82 -19.65
N VAL A 344 12.64 -13.09 -19.33
CA VAL A 344 12.04 -13.50 -18.05
C VAL A 344 13.08 -13.45 -16.94
N ARG A 345 12.68 -13.01 -15.75
CA ARG A 345 13.48 -13.00 -14.51
C ARG A 345 12.61 -13.57 -13.39
N GLY A 346 13.02 -14.69 -12.82
CA GLY A 346 12.33 -15.32 -11.69
C GLY A 346 13.01 -15.08 -10.35
N SER A 347 12.73 -15.97 -9.41
CA SER A 347 13.32 -15.99 -8.06
C SER A 347 14.83 -16.20 -8.05
N GLU A 348 15.42 -16.70 -9.14
CA GLU A 348 16.87 -16.81 -9.31
C GLU A 348 17.58 -15.45 -9.41
N ASP A 349 16.88 -14.41 -9.86
CA ASP A 349 17.40 -13.05 -9.98
C ASP A 349 16.93 -12.14 -8.84
N TRP A 350 15.80 -12.49 -8.22
CA TRP A 350 15.18 -11.75 -7.13
C TRP A 350 14.98 -12.64 -5.91
N GLU A 351 15.86 -12.50 -4.93
CA GLU A 351 15.65 -13.10 -3.62
C GLU A 351 14.32 -12.66 -3.01
N ARG A 352 13.66 -13.58 -2.31
CA ARG A 352 12.42 -13.32 -1.57
C ARG A 352 12.56 -12.06 -0.73
N ASN A 353 11.54 -11.22 -0.81
CA ASN A 353 11.47 -9.96 -0.10
C ASN A 353 10.15 -9.87 0.65
N THR A 354 9.98 -8.87 1.51
CA THR A 354 8.85 -8.79 2.43
C THR A 354 8.12 -7.47 2.31
N HIS A 355 6.82 -7.53 2.12
CA HIS A 355 5.91 -6.39 2.17
C HIS A 355 5.43 -6.19 3.61
N SER A 356 6.09 -5.28 4.32
CA SER A 356 5.87 -5.08 5.76
C SER A 356 5.78 -3.59 6.12
N SER A 357 5.06 -3.28 7.18
CA SER A 357 4.90 -1.92 7.71
C SER A 357 4.69 -1.90 9.21
N SER A 358 5.11 -0.81 9.84
CA SER A 358 4.96 -0.62 11.27
C SER A 358 3.49 -0.49 11.70
N PRO A 359 3.19 -0.82 12.96
CA PRO A 359 2.01 -0.36 13.67
C PRO A 359 1.79 1.14 13.44
N GLY A 360 0.66 1.51 12.84
CA GLY A 360 0.31 2.89 12.52
C GLY A 360 -1.15 3.16 12.82
N ALA A 361 -1.46 4.38 13.26
CA ALA A 361 -2.83 4.76 13.61
C ALA A 361 -3.74 4.73 12.37
N ALA A 362 -4.90 4.11 12.54
CA ALA A 362 -5.97 4.05 11.55
C ALA A 362 -7.31 4.44 12.20
N THR A 363 -8.14 5.14 11.43
CA THR A 363 -9.52 5.49 11.82
C THR A 363 -10.48 4.55 11.13
N LEU A 364 -11.38 3.96 11.90
CA LEU A 364 -12.51 3.21 11.35
C LEU A 364 -13.68 4.16 11.11
N LEU A 365 -13.91 4.55 9.86
CA LEU A 365 -15.06 5.33 9.45
C LEU A 365 -16.31 4.43 9.35
N GLU A 366 -17.36 4.77 10.12
CA GLU A 366 -18.69 4.13 10.09
C GLU A 366 -18.64 2.58 10.13
N ASP A 367 -17.81 2.06 11.02
CA ASP A 367 -17.61 0.62 11.32
C ASP A 367 -17.15 -0.27 10.15
N THR A 368 -16.95 0.28 8.95
CA THR A 368 -16.75 -0.51 7.71
C THR A 368 -15.60 -0.02 6.83
N ARG A 369 -15.00 1.13 7.15
CA ARG A 369 -13.91 1.71 6.34
C ARG A 369 -12.70 2.06 7.18
N LEU A 370 -11.60 1.37 6.98
CA LEU A 370 -10.38 1.60 7.75
C LEU A 370 -9.43 2.49 6.94
N LEU A 371 -9.14 3.68 7.48
CA LEU A 371 -8.40 4.75 6.81
C LEU A 371 -7.07 4.99 7.51
N ALA A 372 -5.96 5.05 6.76
CA ALA A 372 -4.64 5.34 7.32
C ALA A 372 -3.65 5.85 6.27
N GLY A 373 -2.68 6.66 6.69
CA GLY A 373 -1.43 6.84 5.95
C GLY A 373 -0.47 5.71 6.30
N ARG A 374 0.06 5.00 5.31
CA ARG A 374 0.95 3.85 5.51
C ARG A 374 2.28 4.11 4.83
N ALA A 375 3.36 3.91 5.58
CA ALA A 375 4.72 3.80 5.05
C ALA A 375 5.16 2.34 5.19
N LEU A 376 5.74 1.80 4.13
CA LEU A 376 6.29 0.45 4.14
C LEU A 376 7.75 0.50 4.61
N PHE A 377 8.17 -0.53 5.34
CA PHE A 377 9.57 -0.67 5.65
C PHE A 377 10.38 -0.85 4.38
N GLN A 378 11.52 -0.16 4.32
CA GLN A 378 12.54 -0.46 3.34
C GLN A 378 13.25 -1.75 3.74
N SER A 379 13.66 -2.52 2.74
CA SER A 379 14.19 -3.87 2.93
C SER A 379 15.50 -4.03 2.17
N ILE A 380 16.32 -5.01 2.57
CA ILE A 380 17.58 -5.32 1.91
C ILE A 380 17.60 -6.81 1.59
N THR A 381 17.88 -7.14 0.34
CA THR A 381 18.16 -8.52 -0.10
C THR A 381 19.61 -8.67 -0.52
N GLY A 382 20.10 -9.91 -0.57
CA GLY A 382 21.47 -10.24 -0.99
C GLY A 382 22.55 -9.79 0.00
N ARG A 383 22.21 -9.53 1.27
CA ARG A 383 23.19 -9.09 2.29
C ARG A 383 24.29 -10.16 2.47
N GLY A 384 25.54 -9.77 2.23
CA GLY A 384 26.68 -10.70 2.27
C GLY A 384 26.94 -11.44 0.94
N SER A 385 26.14 -11.18 -0.08
CA SER A 385 26.41 -11.59 -1.46
C SER A 385 27.22 -10.51 -2.21
N SER A 386 27.58 -10.79 -3.47
CA SER A 386 28.23 -9.81 -4.35
C SER A 386 27.29 -8.72 -4.87
N LYS A 387 25.97 -8.86 -4.69
CA LYS A 387 24.95 -7.92 -5.15
C LYS A 387 23.97 -7.68 -3.99
N ILE A 388 24.10 -6.53 -3.34
CA ILE A 388 23.21 -6.13 -2.25
C ILE A 388 22.21 -5.15 -2.83
N ILE A 389 20.91 -5.39 -2.61
CA ILE A 389 19.84 -4.58 -3.18
C ILE A 389 19.03 -3.97 -2.04
N GLY A 390 18.94 -2.64 -2.02
CA GLY A 390 18.03 -1.88 -1.16
C GLY A 390 16.72 -1.63 -1.88
N TRP A 391 15.62 -1.92 -1.19
CA TRP A 391 14.27 -1.76 -1.70
C TRP A 391 13.58 -0.63 -0.96
N THR A 392 13.31 0.44 -1.68
CA THR A 392 12.63 1.63 -1.17
C THR A 392 11.18 1.63 -1.61
N ARG A 393 10.30 2.19 -0.80
CA ARG A 393 8.85 2.18 -1.05
C ARG A 393 8.23 3.49 -0.58
N ASN A 394 7.43 4.09 -1.44
CA ASN A 394 6.71 5.31 -1.16
C ASN A 394 5.50 5.01 -0.27
N PRO A 395 5.16 5.94 0.63
CA PRO A 395 3.91 5.88 1.37
C PRO A 395 2.68 5.80 0.45
N TYR A 396 1.61 5.24 1.00
CA TYR A 396 0.32 5.14 0.33
C TYR A 396 -0.82 5.43 1.30
N TYR A 397 -1.96 5.85 0.74
CA TYR A 397 -3.18 6.05 1.50
C TYR A 397 -3.99 4.75 1.51
N LEU A 398 -4.15 4.17 2.69
CA LEU A 398 -5.01 3.01 2.89
C LEU A 398 -6.44 3.47 3.09
N ASN A 399 -7.33 2.93 2.26
CA ASN A 399 -8.78 3.03 2.42
C ASN A 399 -9.33 1.63 2.26
N ALA A 400 -9.26 0.83 3.32
CA ALA A 400 -9.69 -0.56 3.32
C ALA A 400 -11.19 -0.66 3.66
N PHE A 401 -11.81 -1.75 3.21
CA PHE A 401 -13.10 -2.19 3.71
C PHE A 401 -12.88 -3.16 4.87
N THR A 402 -13.71 -3.06 5.90
CA THR A 402 -13.82 -4.03 6.98
C THR A 402 -15.25 -4.52 7.10
N SER A 403 -15.46 -5.81 7.33
CA SER A 403 -16.79 -6.31 7.69
C SER A 403 -17.17 -5.93 9.12
N LEU A 404 -18.47 -5.98 9.41
CA LEU A 404 -18.94 -5.86 10.78
C LEU A 404 -18.53 -7.12 11.57
N PRO A 405 -17.92 -6.96 12.75
CA PRO A 405 -17.66 -8.08 13.64
C PRO A 405 -18.92 -8.86 14.02
N VAL A 406 -18.78 -10.17 14.19
CA VAL A 406 -19.89 -11.04 14.64
C VAL A 406 -20.28 -10.80 16.10
N ASP A 407 -19.33 -10.35 16.92
CA ASP A 407 -19.50 -9.97 18.32
C ASP A 407 -18.40 -9.00 18.79
N GLU A 408 -18.47 -8.53 20.04
CA GLU A 408 -17.53 -7.56 20.61
C GLU A 408 -16.13 -8.12 20.88
N THR A 409 -15.96 -9.44 20.83
CA THR A 409 -14.68 -10.12 21.14
C THR A 409 -13.93 -10.59 19.90
N THR A 410 -14.60 -10.59 18.76
CA THR A 410 -14.06 -11.04 17.47
C THR A 410 -13.77 -9.82 16.59
N GLY A 411 -12.70 -9.86 15.79
CA GLY A 411 -12.45 -8.83 14.79
C GLY A 411 -13.41 -8.93 13.60
N PRO A 412 -13.36 -7.97 12.65
CA PRO A 412 -13.91 -8.16 11.30
C PRO A 412 -13.45 -9.50 10.71
N ASP A 413 -14.34 -10.20 10.00
CA ASP A 413 -13.95 -11.45 9.35
C ASP A 413 -13.03 -11.25 8.14
N ARG A 414 -12.97 -10.02 7.62
CA ARG A 414 -12.13 -9.64 6.47
C ARG A 414 -11.74 -8.16 6.50
N VAL A 415 -10.53 -7.89 6.02
CA VAL A 415 -10.04 -6.54 5.68
C VAL A 415 -9.57 -6.57 4.22
N ILE A 416 -10.22 -5.80 3.36
CA ILE A 416 -9.94 -5.80 1.91
C ILE A 416 -9.46 -4.42 1.48
N SER A 417 -8.34 -4.36 0.78
CA SER A 417 -7.81 -3.10 0.28
C SER A 417 -7.21 -3.23 -1.12
N GLY A 418 -7.21 -2.12 -1.84
CA GLY A 418 -6.38 -1.94 -3.02
C GLY A 418 -5.76 -0.55 -2.97
N TYR A 419 -4.47 -0.47 -3.26
CA TYR A 419 -3.71 0.77 -3.20
C TYR A 419 -2.58 0.77 -4.22
N PHE A 420 -2.06 1.96 -4.49
CA PHE A 420 -0.90 2.15 -5.35
C PHE A 420 0.29 2.58 -4.50
N SER A 421 1.46 2.04 -4.79
CA SER A 421 2.73 2.49 -4.23
C SER A 421 3.77 2.53 -5.34
N ALA A 422 4.77 3.40 -5.19
CA ALA A 422 5.93 3.47 -6.07
C ALA A 422 7.20 3.28 -5.24
N GLY A 423 8.35 3.16 -5.85
CA GLY A 423 9.61 2.99 -5.14
C GLY A 423 10.77 2.77 -6.06
N LYS A 424 11.90 2.30 -5.51
CA LYS A 424 13.11 2.00 -6.25
C LYS A 424 13.81 0.76 -5.71
N ALA A 425 14.40 -0.03 -6.61
CA ALA A 425 15.49 -0.93 -6.26
C ALA A 425 16.82 -0.17 -6.44
N ILE A 426 17.72 -0.28 -5.47
CA ILE A 426 18.98 0.49 -5.42
C ILE A 426 20.12 -0.48 -5.14
N GLU A 427 21.21 -0.37 -5.89
CA GLU A 427 22.43 -1.12 -5.62
C GLU A 427 23.11 -0.56 -4.37
N LEU A 428 23.51 -1.46 -3.45
CA LEU A 428 24.19 -1.09 -2.23
C LEU A 428 25.60 -1.70 -2.17
N GLU A 429 26.54 -0.94 -1.61
CA GLU A 429 27.88 -1.42 -1.29
C GLU A 429 28.11 -1.41 0.22
N ALA A 430 28.73 -2.47 0.75
CA ALA A 430 29.10 -2.55 2.15
C ALA A 430 30.39 -1.75 2.43
N GLU A 431 30.28 -0.71 3.25
CA GLU A 431 31.40 0.08 3.78
C GLU A 431 31.48 -0.12 5.30
N GLY A 432 32.17 -1.19 5.74
CA GLY A 432 32.21 -1.55 7.16
C GLY A 432 30.87 -2.12 7.64
N ASP A 433 30.26 -1.49 8.65
CA ASP A 433 28.93 -1.86 9.19
C ASP A 433 27.78 -1.05 8.52
N GLN A 434 28.10 -0.23 7.51
CA GLN A 434 27.17 0.65 6.78
C GLN A 434 26.95 0.16 5.34
N LEU A 435 25.83 0.58 4.75
CA LEU A 435 25.47 0.27 3.37
C LEU A 435 25.29 1.56 2.58
N ARG A 436 26.16 1.79 1.60
CA ARG A 436 26.14 3.00 0.79
C ARG A 436 25.28 2.79 -0.45
N ARG A 437 24.44 3.78 -0.78
CA ARG A 437 23.69 3.83 -2.03
C ARG A 437 24.65 4.01 -3.22
N LEU A 438 24.53 3.16 -4.23
CA LEU A 438 25.20 3.28 -5.53
C LEU A 438 24.21 3.78 -6.60
N GLY A 439 23.90 2.97 -7.61
CA GLY A 439 22.97 3.32 -8.68
C GLY A 439 21.55 2.81 -8.42
N THR A 440 20.56 3.49 -8.98
CA THR A 440 19.21 2.94 -9.14
C THR A 440 19.28 1.75 -10.09
N LEU A 441 18.73 0.62 -9.64
CA LEU A 441 18.59 -0.60 -10.43
C LEU A 441 17.23 -0.67 -11.12
N GLU A 442 16.18 -0.16 -10.48
CA GLU A 442 14.83 -0.09 -11.03
C GLU A 442 14.04 1.07 -10.44
N ASP A 443 13.19 1.69 -11.24
CA ASP A 443 12.07 2.51 -10.77
C ASP A 443 10.79 1.65 -10.78
N GLN A 444 10.09 1.59 -9.65
CA GLN A 444 8.99 0.65 -9.42
C GLN A 444 7.64 1.34 -9.28
N TYR A 445 6.62 0.83 -9.99
CA TYR A 445 5.25 1.32 -9.97
C TYR A 445 4.29 0.15 -9.75
N LEU A 446 3.72 0.08 -8.54
CA LEU A 446 3.05 -1.11 -8.03
C LEU A 446 1.57 -0.83 -7.72
N SER A 447 0.69 -1.59 -8.36
CA SER A 447 -0.71 -1.70 -7.95
C SER A 447 -0.89 -2.94 -7.08
N VAL A 448 -1.46 -2.76 -5.88
CA VAL A 448 -1.66 -3.83 -4.90
C VAL A 448 -3.16 -4.15 -4.72
N LEU A 449 -3.45 -5.44 -4.56
CA LEU A 449 -4.68 -5.97 -3.99
C LEU A 449 -4.34 -6.85 -2.80
N GLU A 450 -4.96 -6.58 -1.66
CA GLU A 450 -4.71 -7.27 -0.40
C GLU A 450 -6.03 -7.71 0.23
N ILE A 451 -6.19 -9.02 0.42
CA ILE A 451 -7.38 -9.65 1.00
C ILE A 451 -6.93 -10.38 2.27
N ASN A 452 -7.27 -9.79 3.42
CA ASN A 452 -6.94 -10.34 4.73
C ASN A 452 -8.17 -11.03 5.31
N LEU A 453 -8.06 -12.32 5.64
CA LEU A 453 -9.16 -13.16 6.12
C LEU A 453 -8.88 -13.62 7.55
N LEU A 454 -9.85 -13.39 8.46
CA LEU A 454 -9.67 -13.59 9.90
C LEU A 454 -9.26 -15.03 10.22
N ARG A 455 -8.20 -15.19 11.01
CA ARG A 455 -7.75 -16.49 11.50
C ARG A 455 -8.75 -17.03 12.52
N LYS A 456 -8.95 -18.35 12.49
CA LYS A 456 -9.71 -19.08 13.51
C LYS A 456 -8.91 -20.31 13.91
N GLU A 457 -8.41 -20.34 15.15
CA GLU A 457 -7.80 -21.54 15.71
C GLU A 457 -8.76 -22.73 15.64
N GLY A 458 -8.26 -23.85 15.13
CA GLY A 458 -9.06 -25.04 14.90
C GLY A 458 -10.14 -24.85 13.82
N PHE A 459 -9.80 -24.12 12.75
CA PHE A 459 -10.68 -23.94 11.60
C PHE A 459 -11.12 -25.30 11.05
N ASP A 460 -12.43 -25.46 10.87
CA ASP A 460 -13.03 -26.68 10.32
C ASP A 460 -13.31 -26.49 8.83
N SER A 461 -12.48 -27.08 7.98
CA SER A 461 -12.65 -27.04 6.52
C SER A 461 -13.94 -27.71 6.04
N SER A 462 -14.62 -28.49 6.89
CA SER A 462 -15.96 -29.00 6.57
C SER A 462 -17.00 -27.90 6.43
N SER A 463 -16.74 -26.70 6.97
CA SER A 463 -17.58 -25.52 6.79
C SER A 463 -17.73 -25.08 5.33
N LEU A 464 -16.79 -25.48 4.45
CA LEU A 464 -16.79 -25.17 3.02
C LEU A 464 -17.62 -26.18 2.19
N ASN A 465 -17.87 -27.37 2.73
CA ASN A 465 -18.50 -28.46 2.00
C ASN A 465 -20.01 -28.23 1.76
N GLY A 466 -20.50 -28.64 0.60
CA GLY A 466 -21.90 -28.53 0.19
C GLY A 466 -22.31 -27.11 -0.23
N ARG A 467 -21.36 -26.20 -0.43
CA ARG A 467 -21.61 -24.80 -0.81
C ARG A 467 -21.27 -24.53 -2.27
N ASN A 468 -21.99 -23.56 -2.84
CA ASN A 468 -21.72 -23.04 -4.17
C ASN A 468 -21.08 -21.66 -4.05
N TYR A 469 -20.06 -21.41 -4.86
CA TYR A 469 -19.33 -20.16 -4.90
C TYR A 469 -19.41 -19.56 -6.31
N ASN A 470 -19.43 -18.23 -6.40
CA ASN A 470 -18.98 -17.53 -7.60
C ASN A 470 -17.47 -17.29 -7.47
N ILE A 471 -16.76 -17.41 -8.59
CA ILE A 471 -15.31 -17.22 -8.61
C ILE A 471 -14.89 -16.22 -9.66
N LEU A 472 -13.87 -15.44 -9.32
CA LEU A 472 -13.21 -14.49 -10.20
C LEU A 472 -11.70 -14.60 -9.99
N TYR A 473 -10.91 -14.56 -11.06
CA TYR A 473 -9.47 -14.45 -10.95
C TYR A 473 -8.86 -13.55 -12.02
N LEU A 474 -7.67 -13.06 -11.71
CA LEU A 474 -6.72 -12.41 -12.62
C LEU A 474 -5.39 -13.14 -12.45
N ALA A 475 -4.80 -13.57 -13.56
CA ALA A 475 -3.50 -14.23 -13.58
C ALA A 475 -2.65 -13.77 -14.77
N THR A 476 -1.35 -13.81 -14.60
CA THR A 476 -0.33 -13.40 -15.58
C THR A 476 0.66 -14.53 -15.78
N ARG A 477 1.06 -14.76 -17.02
CA ARG A 477 2.10 -15.73 -17.38
C ARG A 477 3.17 -15.05 -18.19
N PHE A 478 4.42 -15.22 -17.74
CA PHE A 478 5.61 -14.80 -18.47
C PHE A 478 6.30 -16.01 -19.11
N SER A 479 6.90 -15.81 -20.27
CA SER A 479 7.55 -16.90 -21.01
C SER A 479 8.59 -16.37 -21.99
N ASP A 480 9.61 -17.18 -22.30
CA ASP A 480 10.50 -16.94 -23.44
C ASP A 480 9.94 -17.53 -24.76
N GLY A 481 8.67 -17.97 -24.75
CA GLY A 481 8.02 -18.67 -25.84
C GLY A 481 7.41 -17.77 -26.93
N ALA A 482 6.46 -18.34 -27.69
CA ALA A 482 5.76 -17.62 -28.76
C ALA A 482 4.81 -16.52 -28.24
N SER A 483 4.33 -16.67 -27.00
CA SER A 483 3.52 -15.68 -26.28
C SER A 483 4.25 -15.29 -24.99
N PRO A 484 5.16 -14.30 -25.03
CA PRO A 484 5.95 -13.94 -23.86
C PRO A 484 5.13 -13.37 -22.70
N MET A 485 3.97 -12.80 -22.99
CA MET A 485 3.06 -12.28 -21.98
C MET A 485 1.64 -12.74 -22.27
N ALA A 486 0.97 -13.30 -21.26
CA ALA A 486 -0.45 -13.57 -21.29
C ALA A 486 -1.10 -13.11 -19.99
N ILE A 487 -2.23 -12.41 -20.12
CA ILE A 487 -3.03 -11.89 -19.00
C ILE A 487 -4.41 -12.52 -19.12
N GLU A 488 -4.77 -13.33 -18.15
CA GLU A 488 -6.00 -14.12 -18.13
C GLU A 488 -6.93 -13.63 -17.02
N THR A 489 -8.19 -13.37 -17.37
CA THR A 489 -9.25 -13.15 -16.39
C THR A 489 -10.32 -14.21 -16.57
N GLY A 490 -10.82 -14.78 -15.49
CA GLY A 490 -11.91 -15.74 -15.56
C GLY A 490 -12.97 -15.54 -14.51
N LEU A 491 -14.18 -15.95 -14.89
CA LEU A 491 -15.40 -15.83 -14.10
C LEU A 491 -16.15 -17.17 -14.19
N GLY A 492 -16.60 -17.67 -13.04
CA GLY A 492 -17.14 -19.01 -12.96
C GLY A 492 -17.92 -19.31 -11.69
N GLN A 493 -18.15 -20.59 -11.47
CA GLN A 493 -18.76 -21.13 -10.27
C GLN A 493 -17.97 -22.34 -9.80
N TRP A 494 -17.92 -22.51 -8.48
CA TRP A 494 -17.43 -23.72 -7.83
C TRP A 494 -18.56 -24.35 -7.01
N GLN A 495 -18.55 -25.67 -6.92
CA GLN A 495 -19.26 -26.44 -5.90
C GLN A 495 -18.23 -27.28 -5.15
N ILE A 496 -18.15 -27.08 -3.83
CA ILE A 496 -17.17 -27.78 -2.99
C ILE A 496 -17.86 -28.96 -2.32
N ASP A 497 -17.43 -30.19 -2.62
CA ASP A 497 -17.95 -31.41 -2.03
C ASP A 497 -16.83 -32.26 -1.45
N SER A 498 -16.72 -32.27 -0.11
CA SER A 498 -15.71 -33.06 0.61
C SER A 498 -14.28 -32.78 0.13
N GLY A 499 -13.94 -31.50 -0.07
CA GLY A 499 -12.65 -31.05 -0.61
C GLY A 499 -12.49 -31.18 -2.13
N THR A 500 -13.45 -31.75 -2.86
CA THR A 500 -13.45 -31.70 -4.33
C THR A 500 -14.12 -30.42 -4.80
N VAL A 501 -13.44 -29.63 -5.63
CA VAL A 501 -13.96 -28.41 -6.24
C VAL A 501 -14.42 -28.74 -7.66
N ASN A 502 -15.73 -28.92 -7.83
CA ASN A 502 -16.33 -29.02 -9.15
C ASN A 502 -16.46 -27.61 -9.72
N GLN A 503 -15.78 -27.32 -10.83
CA GLN A 503 -15.77 -25.97 -11.40
C GLN A 503 -16.39 -25.89 -12.78
N SER A 504 -16.97 -24.73 -13.07
CA SER A 504 -17.35 -24.33 -14.41
C SER A 504 -17.05 -22.84 -14.57
N GLN A 505 -16.02 -22.53 -15.34
CA GLN A 505 -15.62 -21.15 -15.57
C GLN A 505 -15.29 -20.87 -17.03
N THR A 506 -15.52 -19.62 -17.43
CA THR A 506 -15.08 -19.06 -18.69
C THR A 506 -13.96 -18.07 -18.44
N PHE A 507 -12.96 -18.06 -19.31
CA PHE A 507 -11.86 -17.11 -19.22
C PHE A 507 -11.63 -16.39 -20.53
N THR A 508 -10.94 -15.27 -20.45
CA THR A 508 -10.48 -14.50 -21.59
C THR A 508 -9.03 -14.11 -21.37
N THR A 509 -8.21 -14.29 -22.40
CA THR A 509 -6.79 -13.95 -22.37
C THR A 509 -6.49 -12.82 -23.35
N VAL A 510 -5.77 -11.81 -22.88
CA VAL A 510 -5.04 -10.84 -23.73
C VAL A 510 -3.58 -11.26 -23.72
N GLN A 511 -2.97 -11.41 -24.90
CA GLN A 511 -1.61 -11.90 -25.01
C GLN A 511 -0.79 -11.06 -25.98
N ARG A 512 0.50 -10.94 -25.70
CA ARG A 512 1.49 -10.39 -26.62
C ARG A 512 2.31 -11.53 -27.20
N GLY A 513 2.38 -11.59 -28.52
CA GLY A 513 3.29 -12.49 -29.24
C GLY A 513 4.71 -11.94 -29.30
N ASN A 514 5.68 -12.81 -29.54
CA ASN A 514 7.10 -12.42 -29.64
C ASN A 514 7.43 -11.43 -30.78
N ALA A 515 6.53 -11.24 -31.74
CA ALA A 515 6.65 -10.21 -32.78
C ALA A 515 5.99 -8.87 -32.40
N GLY A 516 5.55 -8.71 -31.14
CA GLY A 516 4.89 -7.50 -30.62
C GLY A 516 3.38 -7.43 -30.86
N GLY A 517 2.83 -8.32 -31.70
CA GLY A 517 1.40 -8.37 -31.97
C GLY A 517 0.57 -8.70 -30.73
N VAL A 518 -0.46 -7.90 -30.45
CA VAL A 518 -1.43 -8.15 -29.38
C VAL A 518 -2.59 -8.94 -29.94
N ALA A 519 -2.89 -10.09 -29.34
CA ALA A 519 -4.06 -10.89 -29.64
C ALA A 519 -5.00 -10.89 -28.44
N THR A 520 -6.30 -10.80 -28.72
CA THR A 520 -7.36 -10.58 -27.74
C THR A 520 -8.42 -11.66 -27.87
N ASP A 521 -9.26 -11.77 -26.85
CA ASP A 521 -10.46 -12.62 -26.89
C ASP A 521 -10.18 -14.09 -27.20
N ASN A 522 -9.02 -14.58 -26.79
CA ASN A 522 -8.82 -16.02 -26.66
C ASN A 522 -9.67 -16.49 -25.48
N THR A 523 -10.92 -16.82 -25.78
CA THR A 523 -11.88 -17.31 -24.80
C THR A 523 -11.77 -18.82 -24.67
N GLY A 524 -11.81 -19.31 -23.44
CA GLY A 524 -11.86 -20.74 -23.17
C GLY A 524 -12.75 -21.06 -21.98
N THR A 525 -12.86 -22.36 -21.70
CA THR A 525 -13.59 -22.90 -20.56
C THR A 525 -12.66 -23.76 -19.73
N ARG A 526 -12.81 -23.72 -18.41
CA ARG A 526 -12.15 -24.65 -17.50
C ARG A 526 -13.22 -25.36 -16.67
N THR A 527 -13.22 -26.69 -16.74
CA THR A 527 -14.22 -27.57 -16.12
C THR A 527 -13.60 -28.76 -15.39
N ASP A 528 -12.27 -28.87 -15.39
CA ASP A 528 -11.59 -29.94 -14.69
C ASP A 528 -11.70 -29.73 -13.18
N ASP A 529 -12.04 -30.78 -12.44
CA ASP A 529 -12.17 -30.68 -10.98
C ASP A 529 -10.81 -30.38 -10.33
N TRP A 530 -10.85 -29.68 -9.21
CA TRP A 530 -9.70 -29.38 -8.36
C TRP A 530 -9.85 -29.99 -6.97
N THR A 531 -8.76 -30.01 -6.21
CA THR A 531 -8.72 -30.48 -4.83
C THR A 531 -8.43 -29.30 -3.91
N LEU A 532 -9.23 -29.17 -2.86
CA LEU A 532 -9.08 -28.19 -1.80
C LEU A 532 -8.85 -28.93 -0.47
N SER A 533 -7.79 -28.58 0.24
CA SER A 533 -7.49 -29.14 1.54
C SER A 533 -7.08 -28.06 2.55
N SER A 534 -7.24 -28.36 3.85
CA SER A 534 -6.61 -27.56 4.90
C SER A 534 -5.10 -27.55 4.71
N ARG A 535 -4.47 -26.42 5.04
CA ARG A 535 -3.02 -26.28 5.15
C ARG A 535 -2.69 -25.89 6.59
N THR A 536 -2.22 -26.86 7.36
CA THR A 536 -1.88 -26.68 8.78
C THR A 536 -0.75 -25.66 8.92
N SER A 537 -0.85 -24.75 9.87
CA SER A 537 0.24 -23.84 10.22
C SER A 537 1.03 -24.39 11.40
N ARG A 538 2.36 -24.31 11.32
CA ARG A 538 3.21 -24.51 12.49
C ARG A 538 3.30 -23.20 13.27
N LEU A 539 2.62 -23.16 14.41
CA LEU A 539 2.66 -22.04 15.33
C LEU A 539 3.74 -22.24 16.38
N SER A 540 4.11 -21.17 17.09
CA SER A 540 5.11 -21.23 18.18
C SER A 540 4.73 -22.20 19.31
N THR A 541 3.43 -22.47 19.48
CA THR A 541 2.89 -23.29 20.56
C THR A 541 2.40 -24.69 20.12
N LYS A 542 1.94 -24.84 18.88
CA LYS A 542 1.39 -26.09 18.31
C LYS A 542 1.24 -25.98 16.79
N ASP A 543 1.11 -27.12 16.11
CA ASP A 543 0.59 -27.14 14.75
C ASP A 543 -0.94 -26.98 14.82
N GLU A 544 -1.51 -26.07 14.01
CA GLU A 544 -2.95 -25.76 14.03
C GLU A 544 -3.50 -25.29 12.68
N ASP A 545 -4.74 -25.70 12.39
CA ASP A 545 -5.52 -25.16 11.29
C ASP A 545 -6.05 -23.78 11.67
N ILE A 546 -5.51 -22.74 11.03
CA ILE A 546 -5.90 -21.35 11.26
C ILE A 546 -6.70 -20.74 10.09
N GLY A 547 -7.17 -21.58 9.17
CA GLY A 547 -7.95 -21.16 7.99
C GLY A 547 -7.16 -21.03 6.69
N ARG A 548 -5.88 -21.43 6.66
CA ARG A 548 -5.07 -21.57 5.43
C ARG A 548 -5.49 -22.82 4.63
N LEU A 549 -5.38 -22.73 3.31
CA LEU A 549 -5.88 -23.73 2.35
C LEU A 549 -4.87 -23.98 1.22
N ASN A 550 -4.78 -25.23 0.78
CA ASN A 550 -4.11 -25.63 -0.47
C ASN A 550 -5.15 -25.78 -1.58
N LEU A 551 -4.85 -25.28 -2.78
CA LEU A 551 -5.60 -25.54 -4.01
C LEU A 551 -4.71 -26.32 -4.99
N ASP A 552 -5.13 -27.53 -5.33
CA ASP A 552 -4.37 -28.49 -6.14
C ASP A 552 -5.20 -29.00 -7.33
N ILE A 553 -4.54 -29.57 -8.34
CA ILE A 553 -5.25 -30.12 -9.50
C ILE A 553 -5.95 -31.44 -9.13
N THR A 554 -5.23 -32.39 -8.51
CA THR A 554 -5.81 -33.71 -8.17
C THR A 554 -5.37 -34.31 -6.85
N THR A 555 -4.14 -34.04 -6.40
CA THR A 555 -3.60 -34.65 -5.19
C THR A 555 -3.35 -33.53 -4.21
N ALA A 556 -3.95 -33.61 -3.02
CA ALA A 556 -3.73 -32.64 -1.97
C ALA A 556 -2.25 -32.61 -1.59
N SER A 557 -1.65 -31.44 -1.69
CA SER A 557 -0.27 -31.19 -1.27
C SER A 557 -0.14 -31.18 0.25
N GLY A 558 1.04 -31.52 0.77
CA GLY A 558 1.33 -31.43 2.20
C GLY A 558 1.30 -29.99 2.73
N ASP A 559 1.27 -29.84 4.05
CA ASP A 559 1.17 -28.53 4.74
C ASP A 559 2.35 -27.57 4.48
N PHE A 560 3.48 -28.10 3.99
CA PHE A 560 4.71 -27.36 3.68
C PHE A 560 5.20 -27.61 2.25
N GLU A 561 4.39 -28.29 1.43
CA GLU A 561 4.67 -28.49 0.01
C GLU A 561 3.99 -27.38 -0.78
N GLN A 562 4.58 -26.99 -1.91
CA GLN A 562 3.96 -26.04 -2.84
C GLN A 562 2.79 -26.74 -3.54
N PRO A 563 1.56 -26.22 -3.43
CA PRO A 563 0.42 -26.78 -4.13
C PRO A 563 0.49 -26.54 -5.64
N ASP A 564 -0.23 -27.37 -6.40
CA ASP A 564 -0.19 -27.30 -7.87
C ASP A 564 -0.66 -25.95 -8.42
N ILE A 565 -1.58 -25.26 -7.72
CA ILE A 565 -2.29 -24.07 -8.21
C ILE A 565 -2.04 -22.85 -7.33
N GLY A 566 -2.13 -23.01 -6.01
CA GLY A 566 -1.99 -21.86 -5.13
C GLY A 566 -2.31 -22.10 -3.66
N ILE A 567 -1.84 -21.18 -2.83
CA ILE A 567 -2.07 -21.13 -1.39
C ILE A 567 -3.09 -20.02 -1.10
N GLY A 568 -4.02 -20.28 -0.20
CA GLY A 568 -5.08 -19.32 0.12
C GLY A 568 -5.56 -19.41 1.56
N ALA A 569 -6.66 -18.71 1.81
CA ALA A 569 -7.34 -18.72 3.09
C ALA A 569 -8.85 -18.57 2.93
N SER A 570 -9.57 -18.85 4.02
CA SER A 570 -11.02 -18.66 4.14
C SER A 570 -11.37 -17.73 5.30
N THR A 571 -12.49 -17.03 5.19
CA THR A 571 -13.17 -16.47 6.37
C THR A 571 -13.59 -17.60 7.33
N PRO A 572 -13.70 -17.32 8.64
CA PRO A 572 -14.08 -18.31 9.65
C PRO A 572 -15.39 -19.06 9.40
N ASP A 573 -16.31 -18.46 8.64
CA ASP A 573 -17.63 -18.99 8.31
C ASP A 573 -17.69 -19.65 6.92
N GLY A 574 -16.61 -19.60 6.14
CA GLY A 574 -16.52 -20.19 4.81
C GLY A 574 -17.20 -19.40 3.70
N THR A 575 -17.66 -18.16 3.94
CA THR A 575 -18.40 -17.37 2.94
C THR A 575 -17.50 -16.70 1.89
N LEU A 576 -16.21 -16.50 2.18
CA LEU A 576 -15.24 -15.94 1.26
C LEU A 576 -13.90 -16.68 1.39
N MET A 577 -13.30 -16.98 0.25
CA MET A 577 -11.95 -17.50 0.12
C MET A 577 -11.17 -16.66 -0.89
N ALA A 578 -9.86 -16.62 -0.72
CA ALA A 578 -8.95 -16.06 -1.72
C ALA A 578 -7.67 -16.90 -1.79
N PHE A 579 -7.03 -16.92 -2.95
CA PHE A 579 -5.80 -17.69 -3.22
C PHE A 579 -4.80 -16.85 -4.00
N ASN A 580 -3.55 -16.91 -3.56
CA ASN A 580 -2.38 -16.57 -4.36
C ASN A 580 -2.18 -17.70 -5.37
N LEU A 581 -2.37 -17.40 -6.64
CA LEU A 581 -2.06 -18.31 -7.74
C LEU A 581 -0.56 -18.22 -8.02
N ASP A 582 0.06 -19.37 -8.24
CA ASP A 582 1.50 -19.50 -8.40
C ASP A 582 1.80 -20.51 -9.53
N ASP A 583 2.33 -20.00 -10.64
CA ASP A 583 2.67 -20.75 -11.86
C ASP A 583 1.49 -21.50 -12.54
N SER A 584 1.33 -22.81 -12.35
CA SER A 584 0.51 -23.64 -13.25
C SER A 584 -0.91 -23.87 -12.68
N PRO A 585 -1.95 -24.04 -13.51
CA PRO A 585 -2.01 -23.84 -14.95
C PRO A 585 -2.39 -22.40 -15.34
N MET A 586 -2.58 -21.49 -14.37
CA MET A 586 -3.21 -20.17 -14.60
C MET A 586 -2.19 -19.04 -14.77
N GLY A 587 -1.01 -19.17 -14.19
CA GLY A 587 -0.03 -18.11 -13.96
C GLY A 587 -0.13 -17.57 -12.55
N ASP A 588 0.74 -16.62 -12.27
CA ASP A 588 0.78 -15.88 -11.01
C ASP A 588 -0.37 -14.90 -10.92
N GLY A 589 -1.02 -14.83 -9.76
CA GLY A 589 -2.20 -13.99 -9.65
C GLY A 589 -3.01 -14.14 -8.38
N LEU A 590 -4.28 -13.75 -8.50
CA LEU A 590 -5.26 -13.75 -7.41
C LEU A 590 -6.55 -14.41 -7.88
N LEU A 591 -7.04 -15.36 -7.09
CA LEU A 591 -8.38 -15.92 -7.21
C LEU A 591 -9.21 -15.58 -5.99
N ILE A 592 -10.47 -15.19 -6.22
CA ILE A 592 -11.46 -14.87 -5.19
C ILE A 592 -12.68 -15.76 -5.40
N ALA A 593 -13.14 -16.40 -4.32
CA ALA A 593 -14.34 -17.23 -4.33
C ALA A 593 -15.28 -16.79 -3.20
N ALA A 594 -16.49 -16.34 -3.53
CA ALA A 594 -17.50 -15.96 -2.54
C ALA A 594 -18.77 -16.81 -2.68
N GLU A 595 -19.38 -17.15 -1.55
CA GLU A 595 -20.60 -17.95 -1.52
C GLU A 595 -21.71 -17.31 -2.36
N GLN A 596 -22.37 -18.11 -3.18
CA GLN A 596 -23.49 -17.64 -3.99
C GLN A 596 -24.63 -17.16 -3.11
N THR A 597 -25.25 -16.06 -3.52
CA THR A 597 -26.38 -15.49 -2.80
C THR A 597 -27.64 -15.50 -3.64
N VAL A 598 -28.77 -15.75 -2.97
CA VAL A 598 -30.12 -15.58 -3.51
C VAL A 598 -30.68 -14.19 -3.24
N ALA A 599 -29.94 -13.35 -2.50
CA ALA A 599 -30.31 -11.96 -2.29
C ALA A 599 -30.31 -11.22 -3.64
N SER A 600 -31.33 -10.40 -3.87
CA SER A 600 -31.35 -9.54 -5.04
C SER A 600 -30.14 -8.61 -5.04
N ALA A 601 -29.53 -8.35 -6.20
CA ALA A 601 -28.45 -7.38 -6.26
C ALA A 601 -28.94 -5.97 -5.88
N PRO A 602 -28.07 -5.09 -5.36
CA PRO A 602 -28.45 -3.74 -4.96
C PRO A 602 -29.19 -2.99 -6.07
N SER A 603 -30.29 -2.33 -5.73
CA SER A 603 -31.03 -1.50 -6.70
C SER A 603 -30.60 -0.03 -6.67
N THR A 604 -29.88 0.37 -5.63
CA THR A 604 -29.28 1.70 -5.44
C THR A 604 -28.07 1.59 -4.52
N GLY A 605 -27.12 2.51 -4.61
CA GLY A 605 -26.04 2.66 -3.63
C GLY A 605 -24.75 3.18 -4.26
N GLN A 606 -23.83 3.64 -3.42
CA GLN A 606 -22.50 4.08 -3.84
C GLN A 606 -21.46 3.06 -3.39
N PHE A 607 -20.52 2.74 -4.27
CA PHE A 607 -19.49 1.73 -4.05
C PHE A 607 -18.13 2.30 -4.46
N ARG A 608 -17.18 2.29 -3.52
CA ARG A 608 -15.78 2.60 -3.75
C ARG A 608 -15.14 1.46 -4.51
N LEU A 609 -14.56 1.74 -5.67
CA LEU A 609 -13.94 0.79 -6.56
C LEU A 609 -12.42 0.94 -6.52
N GLN A 610 -11.74 -0.16 -6.19
CA GLN A 610 -10.28 -0.27 -6.16
C GLN A 610 -9.83 -1.48 -6.98
N GLY A 611 -8.67 -1.40 -7.61
CA GLY A 611 -8.06 -2.55 -8.29
C GLY A 611 -7.19 -2.16 -9.45
N VAL A 612 -6.93 -3.12 -10.32
CA VAL A 612 -5.90 -3.01 -11.36
C VAL A 612 -6.44 -3.37 -12.73
N ALA A 613 -5.98 -2.67 -13.76
CA ALA A 613 -6.10 -3.05 -15.15
C ALA A 613 -4.74 -3.00 -15.84
N LEU A 614 -4.47 -4.01 -16.66
CA LEU A 614 -3.27 -4.14 -17.47
C LEU A 614 -3.67 -3.97 -18.94
N GLY A 615 -3.06 -2.99 -19.61
CA GLY A 615 -3.29 -2.64 -21.00
C GLY A 615 -2.14 -3.06 -21.90
N LEU A 616 -2.47 -3.70 -23.02
CA LEU A 616 -1.51 -4.07 -24.05
C LEU A 616 -1.91 -3.45 -25.40
N ALA A 617 -0.98 -2.72 -26.01
CA ALA A 617 -1.03 -2.24 -27.39
C ALA A 617 0.27 -2.62 -28.13
N PRO A 618 0.34 -2.57 -29.47
CA PRO A 618 1.52 -3.01 -30.21
C PRO A 618 2.85 -2.40 -29.72
N ASP A 619 2.87 -1.13 -29.36
CA ASP A 619 4.09 -0.39 -28.92
C ASP A 619 3.96 0.19 -27.49
N THR A 620 2.93 -0.22 -26.75
CA THR A 620 2.67 0.34 -25.42
C THR A 620 2.17 -0.73 -24.45
N ASN A 621 2.59 -0.61 -23.20
CA ASN A 621 2.04 -1.33 -22.06
C ASN A 621 1.54 -0.30 -21.05
N ARG A 622 0.42 -0.58 -20.38
CA ARG A 622 -0.19 0.37 -19.44
C ARG A 622 -0.62 -0.32 -18.16
N LEU A 623 -0.14 0.17 -17.02
CA LEU A 623 -0.64 -0.18 -15.71
C LEU A 623 -1.60 0.91 -15.24
N ARG A 624 -2.84 0.55 -14.93
CA ARG A 624 -3.86 1.45 -14.40
C ARG A 624 -4.34 0.92 -13.05
N HIS A 625 -4.11 1.68 -11.99
CA HIS A 625 -4.69 1.43 -10.68
C HIS A 625 -5.92 2.30 -10.49
N PHE A 626 -7.07 1.72 -10.21
CA PHE A 626 -8.27 2.47 -9.83
C PHE A 626 -8.14 2.87 -8.36
N ASP A 627 -7.94 4.16 -8.11
CA ASP A 627 -7.74 4.68 -6.77
C ASP A 627 -9.05 5.26 -6.23
N ASN A 628 -9.77 4.47 -5.43
CA ASN A 628 -11.00 4.92 -4.77
C ASN A 628 -12.04 5.51 -5.74
N ALA A 629 -12.10 5.00 -6.97
CA ALA A 629 -13.09 5.38 -7.98
C ALA A 629 -14.52 5.09 -7.48
N LEU A 630 -15.55 5.65 -8.13
CA LEU A 630 -16.93 5.48 -7.67
C LEU A 630 -17.76 4.69 -8.68
N LEU A 631 -18.42 3.63 -8.21
CA LEU A 631 -19.50 2.95 -8.92
C LEU A 631 -20.81 3.26 -8.18
N THR A 632 -21.68 4.06 -8.80
CA THR A 632 -23.00 4.40 -8.27
C THR A 632 -24.06 3.58 -8.98
N ILE A 633 -24.85 2.82 -8.24
CA ILE A 633 -26.06 2.15 -8.76
C ILE A 633 -27.21 3.14 -8.64
N ASP A 634 -27.74 3.57 -9.77
CA ASP A 634 -28.80 4.59 -9.85
C ASP A 634 -30.19 3.95 -9.84
N SER A 635 -30.31 2.75 -10.41
CA SER A 635 -31.53 1.94 -10.44
C SER A 635 -31.21 0.46 -10.64
N SER A 636 -32.23 -0.39 -10.66
CA SER A 636 -32.06 -1.83 -11.01
C SER A 636 -31.59 -2.09 -12.45
N THR A 637 -31.42 -1.04 -13.27
CA THR A 637 -31.02 -1.17 -14.69
C THR A 637 -29.92 -0.20 -15.13
N THR A 638 -29.55 0.75 -14.26
CA THR A 638 -28.60 1.82 -14.61
C THR A 638 -27.62 2.04 -13.47
N ALA A 639 -26.39 2.36 -13.83
CA ALA A 639 -25.34 2.76 -12.91
C ALA A 639 -24.47 3.84 -13.56
N THR A 640 -23.64 4.48 -12.76
CA THR A 640 -22.67 5.49 -13.19
C THR A 640 -21.30 5.13 -12.63
N PHE A 641 -20.28 5.11 -13.48
CA PHE A 641 -18.89 4.92 -13.07
C PHE A 641 -18.13 6.23 -13.21
N SER A 642 -17.59 6.72 -12.09
CA SER A 642 -16.74 7.90 -11.99
C SER A 642 -15.29 7.43 -11.77
N PRO A 643 -14.53 7.20 -12.85
CA PRO A 643 -13.15 6.71 -12.77
C PRO A 643 -12.20 7.74 -12.16
N ILE A 644 -11.42 7.29 -11.19
CA ILE A 644 -10.20 7.95 -10.71
C ILE A 644 -9.10 6.90 -10.74
N SER A 645 -7.96 7.22 -11.37
CA SER A 645 -6.88 6.25 -11.52
C SER A 645 -5.49 6.85 -11.51
N LEU A 646 -4.52 6.04 -11.09
CA LEU A 646 -3.10 6.29 -11.27
C LEU A 646 -2.61 5.42 -12.43
N THR A 647 -1.99 6.03 -13.44
CA THR A 647 -1.58 5.33 -14.66
C THR A 647 -0.09 5.51 -14.96
N SER A 648 0.59 4.40 -15.20
CA SER A 648 1.95 4.36 -15.76
C SER A 648 1.92 3.71 -17.14
N SER A 649 2.71 4.22 -18.08
CA SER A 649 2.77 3.71 -19.46
C SER A 649 4.21 3.46 -19.89
N HIS A 650 4.45 2.29 -20.46
CA HIS A 650 5.72 1.94 -21.09
C HIS A 650 5.61 2.09 -22.60
N SER A 651 6.41 2.98 -23.19
CA SER A 651 6.60 3.09 -24.64
C SER A 651 7.75 2.18 -25.07
N VAL A 652 7.45 1.10 -25.79
CA VAL A 652 8.43 0.05 -26.13
C VAL A 652 9.53 0.60 -27.03
N SER A 653 9.15 1.26 -28.12
CA SER A 653 10.10 1.84 -29.09
C SER A 653 11.00 2.96 -28.54
N ASN A 654 10.56 3.62 -27.46
CA ASN A 654 11.34 4.69 -26.83
C ASN A 654 12.12 4.19 -25.61
N GLU A 655 11.83 2.97 -25.13
CA GLU A 655 12.41 2.40 -23.91
C GLU A 655 12.24 3.36 -22.73
N THR A 656 11.00 3.78 -22.50
CA THR A 656 10.67 4.70 -21.39
C THR A 656 9.38 4.31 -20.71
N VAL A 657 9.40 4.33 -19.38
CA VAL A 657 8.20 4.18 -18.55
C VAL A 657 7.86 5.53 -17.94
N THR A 658 6.61 5.96 -18.06
CA THR A 658 6.16 7.20 -17.43
C THR A 658 5.98 7.00 -15.93
N THR A 659 6.32 8.02 -15.15
CA THR A 659 5.91 8.09 -13.75
C THR A 659 4.36 8.06 -13.65
N PRO A 660 3.80 7.69 -12.49
CA PRO A 660 2.35 7.59 -12.33
C PRO A 660 1.66 8.94 -12.48
N GLU A 661 0.69 9.02 -13.39
CA GLU A 661 -0.15 10.18 -13.63
C GLU A 661 -1.54 9.97 -13.01
N LEU A 662 -2.09 11.00 -12.36
CA LEU A 662 -3.45 10.99 -11.85
C LEU A 662 -4.43 11.36 -12.98
N HIS A 663 -5.41 10.49 -13.21
CA HIS A 663 -6.49 10.69 -14.16
C HIS A 663 -7.85 10.71 -13.45
N GLU A 664 -8.60 11.79 -13.68
CA GLU A 664 -9.99 11.95 -13.27
C GLU A 664 -10.83 12.07 -14.55
N ASP A 665 -11.30 10.93 -15.06
CA ASP A 665 -12.05 10.89 -16.31
C ASP A 665 -13.54 11.18 -16.07
N PRO A 666 -14.28 11.69 -17.09
CA PRO A 666 -15.70 11.98 -16.94
C PRO A 666 -16.55 10.76 -16.59
N ASP A 667 -17.66 11.01 -15.90
CA ASP A 667 -18.66 9.98 -15.56
C ASP A 667 -19.13 9.19 -16.80
N ILE A 668 -19.16 7.87 -16.65
CA ILE A 668 -19.61 6.91 -17.66
C ILE A 668 -20.95 6.33 -17.22
N ALA A 669 -22.01 6.58 -17.99
CA ALA A 669 -23.31 5.95 -17.78
C ALA A 669 -23.25 4.47 -18.23
N LEU A 670 -23.59 3.58 -17.30
CA LEU A 670 -23.54 2.14 -17.46
C LEU A 670 -24.94 1.53 -17.51
N THR A 671 -25.13 0.56 -18.41
CA THR A 671 -26.24 -0.39 -18.31
C THR A 671 -25.90 -1.41 -17.23
N TYR A 672 -26.79 -1.59 -16.26
CA TYR A 672 -26.63 -2.53 -15.15
C TYR A 672 -27.59 -3.71 -15.31
N THR A 673 -27.06 -4.93 -15.27
CA THR A 673 -27.83 -6.17 -15.46
C THR A 673 -27.52 -7.18 -14.36
N GLN A 674 -28.56 -7.90 -13.95
CA GLN A 674 -28.51 -8.93 -12.92
C GLN A 674 -28.80 -10.27 -13.58
N THR A 675 -27.89 -11.24 -13.46
CA THR A 675 -27.94 -12.50 -14.24
C THR A 675 -28.31 -13.72 -13.39
N GLY A 676 -28.63 -13.53 -12.11
CA GLY A 676 -28.98 -14.61 -11.16
C GLY A 676 -27.78 -15.06 -10.33
N ASP A 677 -28.03 -15.81 -9.25
CA ASP A 677 -27.00 -16.38 -8.36
C ASP A 677 -25.94 -15.38 -7.87
N GLY A 678 -26.35 -14.13 -7.64
CA GLY A 678 -25.47 -13.03 -7.24
C GLY A 678 -24.62 -12.41 -8.36
N ARG A 679 -24.75 -12.86 -9.62
CA ARG A 679 -23.99 -12.36 -10.76
C ARG A 679 -24.54 -11.07 -11.33
N VAL A 680 -23.63 -10.19 -11.72
CA VAL A 680 -23.91 -8.85 -12.23
C VAL A 680 -23.00 -8.47 -13.40
N ARG A 681 -23.50 -7.57 -14.25
CA ARG A 681 -22.72 -6.95 -15.31
C ARG A 681 -23.09 -5.48 -15.46
N PHE A 682 -22.07 -4.65 -15.59
CA PHE A 682 -22.14 -3.24 -15.93
C PHE A 682 -21.46 -3.02 -17.29
N SER A 683 -22.08 -2.26 -18.20
CA SER A 683 -21.53 -2.10 -19.54
C SER A 683 -21.83 -0.75 -20.19
N ALA A 684 -20.88 -0.24 -20.97
CA ALA A 684 -21.03 0.93 -21.83
C ALA A 684 -20.06 0.85 -23.02
N GLY A 685 -20.59 0.66 -24.24
CA GLY A 685 -19.75 0.52 -25.43
C GLY A 685 -18.82 -0.69 -25.30
N ASN A 686 -17.51 -0.47 -25.30
CA ASN A 686 -16.48 -1.50 -25.12
C ASN A 686 -16.13 -1.77 -23.64
N LEU A 687 -16.56 -0.90 -22.72
CA LEU A 687 -16.31 -1.09 -21.29
C LEU A 687 -17.29 -2.12 -20.72
N GLU A 688 -16.74 -3.10 -20.02
CA GLU A 688 -17.48 -4.13 -19.31
C GLU A 688 -16.87 -4.39 -17.93
N LEU A 689 -17.71 -4.33 -16.91
CA LEU A 689 -17.42 -4.83 -15.56
C LEU A 689 -18.35 -6.02 -15.32
N GLU A 690 -17.82 -7.22 -15.12
CA GLU A 690 -18.64 -8.42 -14.92
C GLU A 690 -18.16 -9.21 -13.70
N GLY A 691 -19.09 -9.72 -12.90
CA GLY A 691 -18.72 -10.54 -11.76
C GLY A 691 -19.90 -10.83 -10.86
N PHE A 692 -19.72 -10.67 -9.55
CA PHE A 692 -20.73 -11.03 -8.57
C PHE A 692 -20.68 -10.13 -7.33
N HIS A 693 -21.75 -10.17 -6.54
CA HIS A 693 -21.83 -9.52 -5.23
C HIS A 693 -21.93 -10.51 -4.08
N THR A 694 -21.54 -10.07 -2.89
CA THR A 694 -21.70 -10.83 -1.64
C THR A 694 -23.14 -10.85 -1.15
N GLY A 695 -23.46 -11.79 -0.26
CA GLY A 695 -24.79 -11.89 0.36
C GLY A 695 -25.19 -10.65 1.16
N SER A 696 -24.21 -9.98 1.76
CA SER A 696 -24.34 -8.71 2.48
C SER A 696 -24.58 -7.50 1.57
N GLN A 697 -24.46 -7.64 0.24
CA GLN A 697 -24.65 -6.58 -0.74
C GLN A 697 -23.69 -5.38 -0.57
N ASP A 698 -22.59 -5.58 0.14
CA ASP A 698 -21.59 -4.57 0.46
C ASP A 698 -20.34 -4.68 -0.42
N GLN A 699 -20.19 -5.77 -1.17
CA GLN A 699 -19.02 -6.01 -2.01
C GLN A 699 -19.44 -6.52 -3.38
N PHE A 700 -18.75 -6.04 -4.41
CA PHE A 700 -18.70 -6.63 -5.74
C PHE A 700 -17.26 -7.01 -6.07
N PHE A 701 -17.08 -8.17 -6.69
CA PHE A 701 -15.82 -8.57 -7.31
C PHE A 701 -16.06 -8.65 -8.80
N LEU A 702 -15.35 -7.84 -9.57
CA LEU A 702 -15.63 -7.62 -11.00
C LEU A 702 -14.34 -7.79 -11.81
N ARG A 703 -14.39 -8.52 -12.92
CA ARG A 703 -13.38 -8.38 -13.98
C ARG A 703 -13.64 -7.08 -14.71
N PHE A 704 -12.57 -6.33 -14.94
CA PHE A 704 -12.57 -5.13 -15.76
C PHE A 704 -12.13 -5.48 -17.18
N ARG A 705 -12.86 -5.00 -18.19
CA ARG A 705 -12.49 -5.15 -19.60
C ARG A 705 -12.82 -3.89 -20.38
N THR A 706 -11.89 -3.41 -21.19
CA THR A 706 -12.18 -2.36 -22.18
C THR A 706 -11.21 -2.44 -23.35
N THR A 707 -11.64 -1.92 -24.49
CA THR A 707 -10.81 -1.74 -25.68
C THR A 707 -10.83 -0.26 -26.06
N GLU A 708 -9.66 0.38 -25.95
CA GLU A 708 -9.44 1.79 -26.26
C GLU A 708 -8.54 1.89 -27.52
N ALA A 709 -9.14 2.18 -28.66
CA ALA A 709 -8.46 2.16 -29.97
C ALA A 709 -7.81 0.80 -30.29
N SER A 710 -6.48 0.68 -30.14
CA SER A 710 -5.72 -0.56 -30.34
C SER A 710 -5.18 -1.15 -29.03
N GLU A 711 -5.49 -0.52 -27.90
CA GLU A 711 -5.12 -1.00 -26.57
C GLU A 711 -6.24 -1.83 -25.97
N GLU A 712 -5.85 -2.97 -25.41
CA GLU A 712 -6.75 -3.97 -24.86
C GLU A 712 -6.44 -4.13 -23.40
N GLN A 713 -7.42 -3.86 -22.55
CA GLN A 713 -7.25 -3.81 -21.11
C GLN A 713 -8.09 -4.89 -20.43
N VAL A 714 -7.45 -5.61 -19.51
CA VAL A 714 -8.09 -6.58 -18.64
C VAL A 714 -7.61 -6.39 -17.21
N GLY A 715 -8.49 -6.67 -16.24
CA GLY A 715 -8.18 -6.38 -14.85
C GLY A 715 -9.15 -7.00 -13.85
N LEU A 716 -8.89 -6.75 -12.58
CA LEU A 716 -9.73 -7.14 -11.45
C LEU A 716 -9.95 -5.92 -10.56
N VAL A 717 -11.22 -5.65 -10.26
CA VAL A 717 -11.63 -4.55 -9.40
C VAL A 717 -12.62 -5.04 -8.34
N ILE A 718 -12.48 -4.47 -7.15
CA ILE A 718 -13.32 -4.74 -5.99
C ILE A 718 -14.09 -3.45 -5.70
N ALA A 719 -15.42 -3.52 -5.69
CA ALA A 719 -16.27 -2.39 -5.35
C ALA A 719 -16.93 -2.62 -3.98
N THR A 720 -16.61 -1.80 -2.99
CA THR A 720 -17.11 -1.92 -1.62
C THR A 720 -18.03 -0.76 -1.28
N ARG A 721 -19.17 -1.05 -0.66
CA ARG A 721 -20.22 -0.08 -0.39
C ARG A 721 -19.71 1.05 0.50
N LEU A 722 -20.05 2.27 0.11
CA LEU A 722 -19.90 3.45 0.93
C LEU A 722 -21.13 3.59 1.85
N PRO A 723 -20.95 4.09 3.08
CA PRO A 723 -22.05 4.25 4.04
C PRO A 723 -23.23 5.10 3.54
#